data_AF-A0A6A8NJ01-F1
#
_entry.id   AF-A0A6A8NJ01-F1
#
_cell.length_a   1.000
_cell.length_b   1.000
_cell.length_c   1.000
_cell.angle_alpha   90.00
_cell.angle_beta   90.00
_cell.angle_gamma   90.00
#
_symmetry.space_group_name_H-M   'P 1'
#
loop_
_entity.id
_entity.type
_entity.pdbx_description
1 polymer ?
#
loop_
_entity_poly.entity_id
_entity_poly.type
_entity_poly.pdbx_seq_one_letter_code
_entity_poly.pdbx_strand_id
1 'polypeptide(L)'
;MILGALAMFLGFGLSSQSVNADNITMKPGEKGDIYYDASNVYTMHGTKHGQPWSDVTAAMAVSPNNGATDRIVFCIQPGVPFINTNNPDYEAVAVTDIPKDAQIASVIWNTFYAFGTNFTNEDRIVTQAVIWELLPQYGIKVDSISGIPDFQAKKQKLYDGIKEYKRLPEFNNKTIDLTFGETKKLTSSVDLNSFETQVSNSAKVNWNIAADGKSVDVTPTDPNVTGGSISFKRSYMEGTPIALEKTGSQTVYLPSVKDPNNYSVNFRIQTVGDITIKKVDKETGEVVPNTQFKVEFSGKGAPSAQTVTTDKNGLATIKGINHGVHVKATEIAVPAPYVLGSAIGDSDVVEGDVVAGQTVTLTQRNQKAKGQILIEKSGVETGKDMWNANYTLAGNVFEIHEGTETGAVVRTITTDDKGHAETGKDLPLGTYVITEKTASNGFANTFKPVTVKIEYANQTTAVIVKGAEGTNQEVVGSTLLTKEDAETGKETQGRATFDGAQYGLFHKDGTPVKWSENFKPTTSKGNKLEGDEVKFELSDEEQQASVEHLALGDYYWQELVAPEGYQIDNTKREFSITYKDQDTKVIETQSTSQENVIKFSLDGFKYVDSKSGDTKTGYNGIDFTLTPIDPTKGEQRKVTTETDENGYDGYWAFNEVPYGDYKMSEVKAPEGYKTIKDLIINSKFDAEKREYTFTITEDGQKEPIKTLTVPEAKINEGSNVIHLSKLFLTNKVKEMPTIRTKATVDGEKTFTPSKETPMQDVATITNVEKGVEYTNKIKLWRIVNDDYDNAKVVWEGSHDFVAEGDKVEDVIKQMVDTSKDDNTVSYVFTEELFIKDGAKVAEHNDLTNKEQTIRPVVPELPTIETLFVTKDGGKTFDPTKDQTLIDEVKATVPKEDIGQTFYYVTQFHKIDKNGKVTVVGTDESEHKAGEMTYEFKAVYNYKASTLKDGEKLVATHIAYTDKEHKNEYAKHFDLKNEKQTLTAKTPVTPATPTTPQKSIPQTSGSLVNIGSLIVLGIAAVAGAALYVTTKKKVNKNEK
;
A
#
# COMPACT_ATOMS: atom_id res chain seq x y z
N MET A 1 70.02 -11.02 22.06
CA MET A 1 70.92 -10.85 23.22
C MET A 1 71.39 -12.22 23.67
N ILE A 2 72.70 -12.47 23.70
CA ILE A 2 73.34 -13.61 24.40
C ILE A 2 74.62 -13.04 25.03
N LEU A 3 74.94 -13.39 26.27
CA LEU A 3 76.17 -12.97 26.94
C LEU A 3 77.37 -13.78 26.44
N GLY A 4 78.52 -13.14 26.22
CA GLY A 4 79.74 -13.82 25.78
C GLY A 4 81.01 -13.00 25.92
N ALA A 5 81.77 -13.27 26.99
CA ALA A 5 83.20 -13.00 27.19
C ALA A 5 83.83 -11.73 26.57
N LEU A 6 83.97 -10.67 27.39
CA LEU A 6 84.97 -9.63 27.15
C LEU A 6 86.26 -9.97 27.92
N ALA A 7 87.25 -10.56 27.24
CA ALA A 7 88.54 -10.90 27.82
C ALA A 7 89.62 -9.88 27.40
N MET A 8 89.83 -8.83 28.21
CA MET A 8 90.90 -7.86 27.97
C MET A 8 92.28 -8.45 28.30
N PHE A 9 93.05 -8.78 27.25
CA PHE A 9 94.49 -9.00 27.40
C PHE A 9 95.20 -7.66 27.62
N LEU A 10 95.55 -7.36 28.88
CA LEU A 10 96.54 -6.33 29.20
C LEU A 10 97.95 -6.84 28.86
N GLY A 11 98.27 -6.85 27.57
CA GLY A 11 99.62 -7.08 27.08
C GLY A 11 100.54 -5.94 27.52
N PHE A 12 101.59 -6.26 28.29
CA PHE A 12 102.52 -5.26 28.80
C PHE A 12 103.27 -4.58 27.65
N GLY A 13 102.93 -3.31 27.39
CA GLY A 13 103.77 -2.41 26.61
C GLY A 13 105.04 -2.09 27.39
N LEU A 14 106.05 -2.96 27.27
CA LEU A 14 107.40 -2.67 27.72
C LEU A 14 107.91 -1.45 26.94
N SER A 15 107.94 -0.30 27.61
CA SER A 15 108.52 0.91 27.06
C SER A 15 110.03 0.71 26.88
N SER A 16 110.45 0.33 25.67
CA SER A 16 111.83 0.41 25.26
C SER A 16 112.27 1.87 25.38
N GLN A 17 113.09 2.15 26.40
CA GLN A 17 113.74 3.46 26.49
C GLN A 17 114.59 3.63 25.24
N SER A 18 114.24 4.61 24.40
CA SER A 18 115.06 5.02 23.28
C SER A 18 116.35 5.64 23.83
N VAL A 19 117.38 4.81 23.99
CA VAL A 19 118.74 5.28 24.27
C VAL A 19 119.16 6.11 23.06
N ASN A 20 119.10 7.45 23.21
CA ASN A 20 119.43 8.37 22.13
C ASN A 20 120.82 8.06 21.57
N ALA A 21 120.91 7.87 20.26
CA ALA A 21 122.16 7.57 19.55
C ALA A 21 123.24 8.65 19.77
N ASP A 22 122.82 9.89 20.05
CA ASP A 22 123.69 11.01 20.47
C ASP A 22 124.62 10.68 21.65
N ASN A 23 124.23 9.76 22.55
CA ASN A 23 125.04 9.40 23.72
C ASN A 23 126.13 8.35 23.44
N ILE A 24 126.23 7.82 22.22
CA ILE A 24 127.11 6.68 21.89
C ILE A 24 128.29 7.06 20.97
N THR A 25 128.19 8.17 20.23
CA THR A 25 129.24 8.64 19.30
C THR A 25 130.11 9.76 19.87
N MET A 26 131.31 9.95 19.32
CA MET A 26 132.07 11.21 19.44
C MET A 26 131.84 12.01 18.15
N LYS A 27 131.87 13.34 18.22
CA LYS A 27 131.68 14.23 17.06
C LYS A 27 133.04 14.69 16.53
N PRO A 28 133.21 14.91 15.21
CA PRO A 28 134.46 15.42 14.66
C PRO A 28 134.89 16.73 15.34
N GLY A 29 136.16 16.81 15.74
CA GLY A 29 136.73 17.89 16.54
C GLY A 29 136.63 17.70 18.07
N GLU A 30 135.89 16.71 18.57
CA GLU A 30 135.97 16.33 20.00
C GLU A 30 137.30 15.62 20.31
N LYS A 31 137.80 15.80 21.54
CA LYS A 31 139.04 15.15 21.99
C LYS A 31 138.78 14.10 23.07
N GLY A 32 139.68 13.13 23.14
CA GLY A 32 139.68 12.08 24.14
C GLY A 32 141.09 11.55 24.40
N ASP A 33 141.26 10.90 25.54
CA ASP A 33 142.51 10.26 25.93
C ASP A 33 142.42 8.75 25.63
N ILE A 34 143.45 8.17 25.00
CA ILE A 34 143.47 6.75 24.61
C ILE A 34 144.23 5.91 25.63
N TYR A 35 143.49 5.02 26.29
CA TYR A 35 144.03 3.98 27.15
C TYR A 35 144.31 2.70 26.36
N TYR A 36 145.48 2.12 26.60
CA TYR A 36 145.94 0.85 26.04
C TYR A 36 146.38 -0.07 27.17
N ASP A 37 145.89 -1.31 27.20
CA ASP A 37 146.23 -2.29 28.24
C ASP A 37 147.67 -2.82 28.10
N ALA A 38 148.64 -2.01 28.52
CA ALA A 38 150.05 -2.36 28.53
C ALA A 38 150.41 -3.53 29.49
N SER A 39 149.47 -3.99 30.32
CA SER A 39 149.66 -5.20 31.15
C SER A 39 149.31 -6.48 30.41
N ASN A 40 148.45 -6.43 29.39
CA ASN A 40 148.02 -7.57 28.59
C ASN A 40 148.28 -7.31 27.09
N VAL A 41 149.56 -7.33 26.71
CA VAL A 41 150.00 -7.16 25.32
C VAL A 41 150.05 -8.52 24.61
N TYR A 42 149.44 -8.59 23.42
CA TYR A 42 149.33 -9.78 22.58
C TYR A 42 150.14 -9.61 21.29
N THR A 43 151.02 -10.57 20.99
CA THR A 43 151.76 -10.60 19.71
C THR A 43 150.96 -11.34 18.65
N MET A 44 150.59 -10.66 17.58
CA MET A 44 149.99 -11.26 16.39
C MET A 44 151.11 -11.73 15.44
N HIS A 45 150.90 -12.87 14.77
CA HIS A 45 151.81 -13.40 13.76
C HIS A 45 151.02 -13.82 12.51
N GLY A 46 151.58 -13.56 11.34
CA GLY A 46 151.01 -13.99 10.06
C GLY A 46 151.78 -13.38 8.89
N THR A 47 151.07 -12.72 7.97
CA THR A 47 151.68 -12.07 6.81
C THR A 47 151.16 -10.66 6.53
N LYS A 48 152.02 -9.80 5.98
CA LYS A 48 151.69 -8.46 5.47
C LYS A 48 152.12 -8.37 4.01
N HIS A 49 151.16 -8.17 3.11
CA HIS A 49 151.32 -8.34 1.65
C HIS A 49 151.98 -9.68 1.25
N GLY A 50 151.72 -10.74 2.02
CA GLY A 50 152.27 -12.09 1.80
C GLY A 50 153.69 -12.34 2.33
N GLN A 51 154.37 -11.34 2.88
CA GLN A 51 155.64 -11.52 3.59
C GLN A 51 155.41 -11.81 5.08
N PRO A 52 156.24 -12.61 5.77
CA PRO A 52 156.12 -12.85 7.21
C PRO A 52 156.07 -11.55 8.00
N TRP A 53 155.12 -11.45 8.93
CA TRP A 53 154.84 -10.26 9.71
C TRP A 53 154.40 -10.62 11.12
N SER A 54 154.86 -9.83 12.08
CA SER A 54 154.34 -9.83 13.46
C SER A 54 154.25 -8.39 13.96
N ASP A 55 153.33 -8.17 14.89
CA ASP A 55 153.05 -6.87 15.51
C ASP A 55 152.42 -7.09 16.88
N VAL A 56 152.41 -6.05 17.73
CA VAL A 56 151.91 -6.12 19.10
C VAL A 56 150.72 -5.21 19.31
N THR A 57 149.68 -5.70 19.99
CA THR A 57 148.50 -4.91 20.32
C THR A 57 147.87 -5.36 21.63
N ALA A 58 147.00 -4.53 22.19
CA ALA A 58 146.30 -4.78 23.43
C ALA A 58 144.90 -4.16 23.37
N ALA A 59 144.11 -4.39 24.41
CA ALA A 59 142.76 -3.87 24.50
C ALA A 59 142.78 -2.32 24.63
N MET A 60 142.09 -1.62 23.73
CA MET A 60 142.04 -0.15 23.68
C MET A 60 140.67 0.42 24.06
N ALA A 61 140.68 1.60 24.68
CA ALA A 61 139.50 2.43 24.92
C ALA A 61 139.84 3.91 24.77
N VAL A 62 138.86 4.73 24.38
CA VAL A 62 138.90 6.20 24.50
C VAL A 62 138.10 6.63 25.72
N SER A 63 138.63 7.58 26.49
CA SER A 63 137.90 8.34 27.49
C SER A 63 137.68 9.76 26.96
N PRO A 64 136.47 10.14 26.53
CA PRO A 64 136.23 11.46 25.93
C PRO A 64 136.35 12.62 26.93
N ASN A 65 137.05 13.69 26.53
CA ASN A 65 137.36 14.82 27.42
C ASN A 65 136.13 15.71 27.73
N ASN A 66 134.98 15.39 27.15
CA ASN A 66 133.66 15.94 27.49
C ASN A 66 132.99 15.23 28.70
N GLY A 67 133.63 14.19 29.26
CA GLY A 67 133.13 13.45 30.44
C GLY A 67 132.14 12.32 30.11
N ALA A 68 132.00 11.95 28.83
CA ALA A 68 131.25 10.75 28.45
C ALA A 68 131.94 9.45 28.94
N THR A 69 131.18 8.37 29.06
CA THR A 69 131.70 7.05 29.46
C THR A 69 132.74 6.52 28.47
N ASP A 70 133.80 5.90 28.98
CA ASP A 70 134.83 5.21 28.20
C ASP A 70 134.22 4.27 27.14
N ARG A 71 134.77 4.30 25.93
CA ARG A 71 134.29 3.50 24.79
C ARG A 71 135.40 2.65 24.20
N ILE A 72 135.10 1.40 23.87
CA ILE A 72 136.06 0.50 23.21
C ILE A 72 136.36 1.04 21.80
N VAL A 73 137.64 1.06 21.45
CA VAL A 73 138.13 1.46 20.11
C VAL A 73 139.06 0.40 19.55
N PHE A 74 139.23 0.39 18.23
CA PHE A 74 140.12 -0.55 17.54
C PHE A 74 141.14 0.21 16.69
N CYS A 75 142.42 -0.16 16.75
CA CYS A 75 143.44 0.36 15.85
C CYS A 75 143.06 0.12 14.39
N ILE A 76 143.24 1.14 13.55
CA ILE A 76 143.10 1.06 12.09
C ILE A 76 144.39 1.49 11.37
N GLN A 77 145.52 1.50 12.08
CA GLN A 77 146.87 1.82 11.58
C GLN A 77 147.95 0.87 12.14
N PRO A 78 147.92 -0.43 11.80
CA PRO A 78 148.89 -1.43 12.26
C PRO A 78 150.35 -1.11 11.85
N GLY A 79 151.27 -1.41 12.75
CA GLY A 79 152.71 -1.12 12.64
C GLY A 79 153.13 0.26 13.18
N VAL A 80 152.25 0.99 13.88
CA VAL A 80 152.56 2.25 14.56
C VAL A 80 152.32 2.06 16.08
N PRO A 81 153.35 2.16 16.94
CA PRO A 81 153.19 1.91 18.37
C PRO A 81 152.53 3.10 19.11
N PHE A 82 151.96 2.81 20.29
CA PHE A 82 151.69 3.84 21.30
C PHE A 82 152.98 4.27 22.00
N ILE A 83 152.97 5.48 22.56
CA ILE A 83 154.12 6.06 23.27
C ILE A 83 154.10 5.67 24.76
N ASN A 84 152.92 5.49 25.34
CA ASN A 84 152.70 5.15 26.74
C ASN A 84 151.33 4.46 26.96
N THR A 85 150.99 4.14 28.21
CA THR A 85 149.72 3.47 28.59
C THR A 85 148.49 4.40 28.51
N ASN A 86 148.70 5.70 28.71
CA ASN A 86 147.68 6.76 28.61
C ASN A 86 148.16 7.84 27.64
N ASN A 87 147.57 7.87 26.45
CA ASN A 87 147.96 8.75 25.35
C ASN A 87 146.90 9.88 25.21
N PRO A 88 147.10 11.05 25.83
CA PRO A 88 146.11 12.13 25.79
C PRO A 88 146.01 12.81 24.43
N ASP A 89 145.05 13.71 24.27
CA ASP A 89 144.92 14.64 23.12
C ASP A 89 144.73 13.97 21.73
N TYR A 90 144.03 12.83 21.67
CA TYR A 90 143.52 12.33 20.39
C TYR A 90 142.32 13.16 19.94
N GLU A 91 142.21 13.44 18.64
CA GLU A 91 141.12 14.23 18.04
C GLU A 91 140.25 13.35 17.13
N ALA A 92 138.93 13.45 17.30
CA ALA A 92 137.96 12.70 16.51
C ALA A 92 137.80 13.30 15.11
N VAL A 93 137.84 12.47 14.08
CA VAL A 93 137.63 12.85 12.67
C VAL A 93 136.64 11.89 12.00
N ALA A 94 135.81 12.42 11.09
CA ALA A 94 134.93 11.58 10.29
C ALA A 94 135.74 10.82 9.23
N VAL A 95 135.53 9.52 9.10
CA VAL A 95 136.23 8.66 8.13
C VAL A 95 135.23 8.01 7.18
N THR A 96 135.52 7.99 5.88
CA THR A 96 134.65 7.37 4.86
C THR A 96 135.09 5.97 4.45
N ASP A 97 136.37 5.65 4.63
CA ASP A 97 137.05 4.60 3.87
C ASP A 97 137.20 3.28 4.65
N ILE A 98 136.56 3.17 5.82
CA ILE A 98 136.47 1.92 6.59
C ILE A 98 135.49 0.97 5.91
N PRO A 99 135.89 -0.21 5.42
CA PRO A 99 135.00 -1.11 4.70
C PRO A 99 133.82 -1.57 5.58
N LYS A 100 132.63 -1.72 4.98
CA LYS A 100 131.40 -2.06 5.72
C LYS A 100 131.53 -3.34 6.55
N ASP A 101 132.34 -4.31 6.13
CA ASP A 101 132.59 -5.52 6.92
C ASP A 101 133.43 -5.24 8.18
N ALA A 102 134.39 -4.31 8.13
CA ALA A 102 135.13 -3.85 9.31
C ALA A 102 134.24 -3.02 10.26
N GLN A 103 133.37 -2.16 9.69
CA GLN A 103 132.34 -1.45 10.45
C GLN A 103 131.45 -2.45 11.22
N ILE A 104 130.90 -3.44 10.53
CA ILE A 104 130.10 -4.52 11.12
C ILE A 104 130.92 -5.25 12.19
N ALA A 105 132.14 -5.72 11.88
CA ALA A 105 133.00 -6.44 12.82
C ALA A 105 133.20 -5.68 14.14
N SER A 106 133.48 -4.37 14.05
CA SER A 106 133.68 -3.49 15.22
C SER A 106 132.45 -3.34 16.12
N VAL A 107 131.25 -3.60 15.58
CA VAL A 107 129.96 -3.45 16.25
C VAL A 107 129.38 -4.77 16.74
N ILE A 108 129.53 -5.86 15.98
CA ILE A 108 128.82 -7.12 16.27
C ILE A 108 129.58 -8.06 17.21
N TRP A 109 130.87 -7.85 17.43
CA TRP A 109 131.73 -8.80 18.15
C TRP A 109 131.22 -9.12 19.57
N ASN A 110 130.73 -8.11 20.31
CA ASN A 110 130.13 -8.22 21.64
C ASN A 110 128.62 -8.55 21.63
N THR A 111 128.09 -9.00 20.49
CA THR A 111 126.67 -9.38 20.30
C THR A 111 126.53 -10.87 20.00
N PHE A 112 125.30 -11.38 19.96
CA PHE A 112 125.01 -12.79 19.67
C PHE A 112 125.48 -13.26 18.29
N TYR A 113 125.80 -12.35 17.35
CA TYR A 113 126.40 -12.71 16.07
C TYR A 113 127.82 -13.29 16.19
N ALA A 114 128.53 -12.98 17.28
CA ALA A 114 129.91 -13.41 17.48
C ALA A 114 130.13 -13.93 18.91
N PHE A 115 130.69 -13.12 19.82
CA PHE A 115 131.13 -13.60 21.14
C PHE A 115 130.05 -13.49 22.23
N GLY A 116 128.97 -12.74 21.97
CA GLY A 116 127.92 -12.46 22.95
C GLY A 116 128.31 -11.35 23.92
N THR A 117 127.39 -11.04 24.85
CA THR A 117 127.56 -9.95 25.83
C THR A 117 128.66 -10.22 26.86
N ASN A 118 129.03 -11.48 27.06
CA ASN A 118 130.06 -11.91 28.01
C ASN A 118 131.41 -12.10 27.29
N PHE A 119 131.79 -11.12 26.48
CA PHE A 119 133.05 -11.13 25.74
C PHE A 119 134.27 -11.01 26.66
N THR A 120 135.39 -11.53 26.20
CA THR A 120 136.70 -11.45 26.88
C THR A 120 137.59 -10.37 26.25
N ASN A 121 138.72 -10.04 26.90
CA ASN A 121 139.75 -9.22 26.25
C ASN A 121 140.35 -9.93 25.02
N GLU A 122 140.50 -11.26 25.04
CA GLU A 122 140.92 -12.02 23.86
C GLU A 122 140.00 -11.78 22.66
N ASP A 123 138.69 -11.72 22.88
CA ASP A 123 137.70 -11.51 21.81
C ASP A 123 137.80 -10.10 21.20
N ARG A 124 138.19 -9.09 22.00
CA ARG A 124 138.57 -7.76 21.50
C ARG A 124 139.82 -7.84 20.63
N ILE A 125 140.81 -8.64 21.01
CA ILE A 125 142.06 -8.84 20.24
C ILE A 125 141.82 -9.63 18.95
N VAL A 126 140.93 -10.62 18.96
CA VAL A 126 140.49 -11.32 17.74
C VAL A 126 139.74 -10.35 16.81
N THR A 127 138.87 -9.51 17.37
CA THR A 127 138.18 -8.45 16.61
C THR A 127 139.17 -7.45 16.02
N GLN A 128 140.21 -7.08 16.77
CA GLN A 128 141.29 -6.23 16.31
C GLN A 128 142.07 -6.84 15.13
N ALA A 129 142.39 -8.13 15.19
CA ALA A 129 143.01 -8.86 14.08
C ALA A 129 142.10 -8.85 12.84
N VAL A 130 140.81 -9.20 13.01
CA VAL A 130 139.84 -9.26 11.90
C VAL A 130 139.61 -7.87 11.28
N ILE A 131 139.61 -6.80 12.07
CA ILE A 131 139.58 -5.42 11.54
C ILE A 131 140.82 -5.12 10.70
N TRP A 132 142.02 -5.52 11.13
CA TRP A 132 143.24 -5.36 10.33
C TRP A 132 143.26 -6.18 9.03
N GLU A 133 142.65 -7.37 9.00
CA GLU A 133 142.46 -8.14 7.76
C GLU A 133 141.42 -7.50 6.81
N LEU A 134 140.38 -6.89 7.38
CA LEU A 134 139.31 -6.20 6.65
C LEU A 134 139.69 -4.78 6.20
N LEU A 135 140.92 -4.33 6.47
CA LEU A 135 141.50 -3.08 5.98
C LEU A 135 142.49 -3.38 4.83
N PRO A 136 142.02 -3.46 3.57
CA PRO A 136 142.80 -4.00 2.45
C PRO A 136 144.07 -3.20 2.14
N GLN A 137 144.13 -1.92 2.52
CA GLN A 137 145.30 -1.06 2.33
C GLN A 137 146.57 -1.56 3.05
N TYR A 138 146.43 -2.36 4.12
CA TYR A 138 147.57 -2.95 4.82
C TYR A 138 147.92 -4.36 4.36
N GLY A 139 147.02 -5.04 3.62
CA GLY A 139 147.24 -6.39 3.11
C GLY A 139 147.61 -7.42 4.19
N ILE A 140 147.11 -7.28 5.41
CA ILE A 140 147.43 -8.14 6.55
C ILE A 140 146.58 -9.41 6.54
N LYS A 141 147.19 -10.51 6.95
CA LYS A 141 146.53 -11.74 7.43
C LYS A 141 147.16 -12.16 8.74
N VAL A 142 146.32 -12.51 9.71
CA VAL A 142 146.73 -13.03 11.01
C VAL A 142 146.50 -14.53 11.02
N ASP A 143 147.58 -15.28 11.28
CA ASP A 143 147.61 -16.74 11.27
C ASP A 143 147.59 -17.31 12.71
N SER A 144 148.16 -16.59 13.68
CA SER A 144 148.05 -16.90 15.11
C SER A 144 148.24 -15.67 16.00
N ILE A 145 147.82 -15.77 17.26
CA ILE A 145 148.07 -14.75 18.28
C ILE A 145 148.64 -15.43 19.52
N SER A 146 149.79 -14.97 20.00
CA SER A 146 150.42 -15.48 21.22
C SER A 146 149.49 -15.26 22.42
N GLY A 147 149.12 -16.35 23.10
CA GLY A 147 148.17 -16.35 24.21
C GLY A 147 146.72 -16.73 23.85
N ILE A 148 146.33 -16.76 22.57
CA ILE A 148 144.95 -17.10 22.14
C ILE A 148 144.98 -18.36 21.25
N PRO A 149 144.98 -19.58 21.83
CA PRO A 149 145.20 -20.82 21.08
C PRO A 149 144.05 -21.20 20.15
N ASP A 150 142.83 -20.71 20.40
CA ASP A 150 141.64 -20.95 19.58
C ASP A 150 141.35 -19.81 18.58
N PHE A 151 142.30 -18.89 18.39
CA PHE A 151 142.17 -17.68 17.58
C PHE A 151 141.46 -17.89 16.23
N GLN A 152 141.82 -18.93 15.46
CA GLN A 152 141.19 -19.19 14.16
C GLN A 152 139.70 -19.54 14.25
N ALA A 153 139.28 -20.24 15.32
CA ALA A 153 137.86 -20.53 15.57
C ALA A 153 137.11 -19.25 15.97
N LYS A 154 137.68 -18.42 16.86
CA LYS A 154 137.12 -17.12 17.24
C LYS A 154 137.00 -16.17 16.03
N LYS A 155 138.05 -16.11 15.20
CA LYS A 155 138.11 -15.35 13.94
C LYS A 155 137.01 -15.79 12.98
N GLN A 156 136.88 -17.10 12.74
CA GLN A 156 135.84 -17.64 11.87
C GLN A 156 134.44 -17.32 12.39
N LYS A 157 134.21 -17.43 13.71
CA LYS A 157 132.95 -17.05 14.36
C LYS A 157 132.56 -15.59 14.08
N LEU A 158 133.52 -14.66 14.15
CA LEU A 158 133.27 -13.25 13.83
C LEU A 158 132.97 -13.04 12.33
N TYR A 159 133.71 -13.69 11.42
CA TYR A 159 133.41 -13.64 9.98
C TYR A 159 132.04 -14.22 9.63
N ASP A 160 131.58 -15.29 10.30
CA ASP A 160 130.24 -15.83 10.11
C ASP A 160 129.17 -14.93 10.73
N GLY A 161 129.46 -14.25 11.84
CA GLY A 161 128.64 -13.15 12.35
C GLY A 161 128.46 -12.02 11.34
N ILE A 162 129.52 -11.63 10.61
CA ILE A 162 129.45 -10.59 9.55
C ILE A 162 128.56 -11.06 8.39
N LYS A 163 128.57 -12.35 8.04
CA LYS A 163 127.66 -12.93 7.03
C LYS A 163 126.21 -12.94 7.53
N GLU A 164 125.99 -13.41 8.74
CA GLU A 164 124.66 -13.48 9.37
C GLU A 164 124.04 -12.08 9.56
N TYR A 165 124.87 -11.08 9.90
CA TYR A 165 124.41 -9.68 9.95
C TYR A 165 123.90 -9.18 8.60
N LYS A 166 124.47 -9.67 7.49
CA LYS A 166 124.11 -9.25 6.13
C LYS A 166 122.92 -10.02 5.52
N ARG A 167 122.38 -11.05 6.17
CA ARG A 167 121.18 -11.76 5.69
C ARG A 167 119.93 -10.89 5.81
N LEU A 168 119.00 -11.10 4.88
CA LEU A 168 117.71 -10.42 4.79
C LEU A 168 116.58 -11.46 4.68
N PRO A 169 115.35 -11.15 5.13
CA PRO A 169 114.24 -12.09 5.07
C PRO A 169 113.77 -12.39 3.64
N GLU A 170 113.19 -13.56 3.45
CA GLU A 170 112.77 -14.15 2.17
C GLU A 170 111.71 -13.34 1.44
N PHE A 171 110.99 -12.46 2.15
CA PHE A 171 109.99 -11.54 1.60
C PHE A 171 110.54 -10.15 1.26
N ASN A 172 111.84 -9.89 1.45
CA ASN A 172 112.45 -8.61 1.11
C ASN A 172 112.23 -8.23 -0.36
N ASN A 173 111.77 -7.00 -0.59
CA ASN A 173 111.38 -6.40 -1.86
C ASN A 173 110.31 -7.17 -2.66
N LYS A 174 109.67 -8.19 -2.09
CA LYS A 174 108.54 -8.89 -2.72
C LYS A 174 107.23 -8.14 -2.50
N THR A 175 106.27 -8.38 -3.39
CA THR A 175 104.88 -7.95 -3.23
C THR A 175 104.05 -9.10 -2.71
N ILE A 176 103.32 -8.86 -1.61
CA ILE A 176 102.42 -9.82 -0.97
C ILE A 176 100.98 -9.34 -1.13
N ASP A 177 100.11 -10.21 -1.64
CA ASP A 177 98.68 -9.92 -1.73
C ASP A 177 97.98 -10.21 -0.40
N LEU A 178 97.15 -9.27 0.06
CA LEU A 178 96.38 -9.32 1.30
C LEU A 178 94.90 -8.99 1.02
N THR A 179 94.01 -9.47 1.88
CA THR A 179 92.60 -9.05 1.94
C THR A 179 92.41 -8.18 3.18
N PHE A 180 91.61 -7.13 3.11
CA PHE A 180 91.31 -6.31 4.29
C PHE A 180 90.61 -7.15 5.37
N GLY A 181 91.08 -7.05 6.62
CA GLY A 181 90.58 -7.84 7.75
C GLY A 181 91.15 -9.27 7.88
N GLU A 182 91.83 -9.79 6.85
CA GLU A 182 92.49 -11.10 6.93
C GLU A 182 93.93 -10.98 7.42
N THR A 183 94.32 -11.85 8.35
CA THR A 183 95.70 -11.97 8.83
C THR A 183 96.47 -13.00 8.00
N LYS A 184 97.58 -12.59 7.40
CA LYS A 184 98.47 -13.45 6.62
C LYS A 184 99.81 -13.61 7.32
N LYS A 185 100.15 -14.85 7.63
CA LYS A 185 101.45 -15.20 8.22
C LYS A 185 102.55 -15.22 7.17
N LEU A 186 103.65 -14.53 7.45
CA LEU A 186 104.91 -14.63 6.70
C LEU A 186 105.98 -15.28 7.59
N THR A 187 106.92 -15.98 6.97
CA THR A 187 108.03 -16.68 7.65
C THR A 187 109.38 -16.27 7.09
N SER A 188 110.43 -16.40 7.89
CA SER A 188 111.81 -16.14 7.49
C SER A 188 112.82 -17.07 8.17
N SER A 189 113.93 -17.33 7.49
CA SER A 189 115.11 -17.98 8.09
C SER A 189 116.02 -17.02 8.89
N VAL A 190 115.71 -15.72 8.91
CA VAL A 190 116.42 -14.67 9.65
C VAL A 190 115.53 -14.19 10.81
N ASP A 191 116.13 -13.86 11.95
CA ASP A 191 115.40 -13.23 13.06
C ASP A 191 115.02 -11.78 12.70
N LEU A 192 113.72 -11.52 12.61
CA LEU A 192 113.13 -10.23 12.27
C LEU A 192 113.32 -9.20 13.40
N ASN A 193 113.50 -9.63 14.66
CA ASN A 193 113.78 -8.72 15.78
C ASN A 193 115.14 -8.04 15.63
N SER A 194 116.05 -8.59 14.82
CA SER A 194 117.35 -7.96 14.52
C SER A 194 117.27 -6.71 13.64
N PHE A 195 116.08 -6.30 13.21
CA PHE A 195 115.83 -5.05 12.51
C PHE A 195 114.98 -4.15 13.41
N GLU A 196 115.63 -3.57 14.43
CA GLU A 196 114.96 -3.03 15.62
C GLU A 196 114.15 -1.75 15.34
N THR A 197 114.40 -1.07 14.20
CA THR A 197 113.73 0.18 13.82
C THR A 197 112.81 -0.02 12.61
N GLN A 198 111.50 0.23 12.79
CA GLN A 198 110.57 0.41 11.67
C GLN A 198 110.85 1.76 10.97
N VAL A 199 111.22 1.70 9.69
CA VAL A 199 111.52 2.87 8.85
C VAL A 199 110.25 3.45 8.22
N SER A 200 109.33 2.61 7.77
CA SER A 200 108.05 3.06 7.19
C SER A 200 106.95 2.01 7.33
N ASN A 201 105.69 2.47 7.29
CA ASN A 201 104.49 1.64 7.19
C ASN A 201 103.41 2.41 6.42
N SER A 202 103.61 2.51 5.10
CA SER A 202 102.66 3.17 4.19
C SER A 202 101.48 2.25 3.84
N ALA A 203 101.65 0.93 3.92
CA ALA A 203 100.61 -0.06 3.68
C ALA A 203 99.51 -0.12 4.75
N LYS A 204 99.69 0.53 5.91
CA LYS A 204 98.79 0.44 7.07
C LYS A 204 98.49 -1.02 7.45
N VAL A 205 99.55 -1.81 7.58
CA VAL A 205 99.46 -3.19 8.10
C VAL A 205 99.93 -3.24 9.55
N ASN A 206 99.26 -4.04 10.37
CA ASN A 206 99.85 -4.50 11.62
C ASN A 206 100.96 -5.52 11.30
N TRP A 207 102.01 -5.57 12.12
CA TRP A 207 103.24 -6.34 11.86
C TRP A 207 103.72 -7.03 13.14
N ASN A 208 102.98 -8.07 13.56
CA ASN A 208 103.21 -8.74 14.83
C ASN A 208 104.27 -9.83 14.66
N ILE A 209 105.54 -9.51 14.91
CA ILE A 209 106.62 -10.50 14.94
C ILE A 209 106.33 -11.49 16.08
N ALA A 210 106.35 -12.78 15.78
CA ALA A 210 106.08 -13.83 16.75
C ALA A 210 107.28 -14.04 17.70
N ALA A 211 107.04 -14.68 18.84
CA ALA A 211 108.06 -14.94 19.85
C ALA A 211 109.22 -15.86 19.40
N ASP A 212 109.13 -16.45 18.19
CA ASP A 212 110.22 -17.20 17.55
C ASP A 212 111.21 -16.28 16.78
N GLY A 213 110.87 -15.00 16.61
CA GLY A 213 111.55 -14.02 15.77
C GLY A 213 111.55 -14.32 14.26
N LYS A 214 111.04 -15.47 13.85
CA LYS A 214 111.18 -16.05 12.51
C LYS A 214 109.87 -16.10 11.74
N SER A 215 108.79 -15.60 12.35
CA SER A 215 107.52 -15.39 11.67
C SER A 215 106.84 -14.11 12.10
N VAL A 216 105.96 -13.58 11.24
CA VAL A 216 105.22 -12.34 11.46
C VAL A 216 103.80 -12.47 10.92
N ASP A 217 102.83 -12.07 11.72
CA ASP A 217 101.41 -12.04 11.35
C ASP A 217 101.03 -10.63 10.88
N VAL A 218 100.59 -10.54 9.62
CA VAL A 218 100.38 -9.28 8.88
C VAL A 218 98.90 -9.08 8.58
N THR A 219 98.32 -7.96 9.00
CA THR A 219 96.88 -7.68 8.84
C THR A 219 96.67 -6.24 8.39
N PRO A 220 95.99 -5.95 7.26
CA PRO A 220 95.62 -4.58 6.90
C PRO A 220 94.65 -3.97 7.92
N THR A 221 94.91 -2.72 8.34
CA THR A 221 94.10 -2.03 9.37
C THR A 221 93.32 -0.82 8.86
N ASP A 222 93.56 -0.35 7.64
CA ASP A 222 92.82 0.75 7.00
C ASP A 222 92.16 0.27 5.69
N PRO A 223 90.82 0.27 5.57
CA PRO A 223 90.12 -0.21 4.37
C PRO A 223 90.21 0.75 3.18
N ASN A 224 90.81 1.94 3.35
CA ASN A 224 91.04 2.90 2.26
C ASN A 224 92.39 2.66 1.55
N VAL A 225 93.27 1.84 2.12
CA VAL A 225 94.63 1.62 1.62
C VAL A 225 94.67 0.33 0.80
N THR A 226 94.64 0.48 -0.53
CA THR A 226 94.66 -0.65 -1.48
C THR A 226 96.07 -1.20 -1.75
N GLY A 227 97.09 -0.68 -1.07
CA GLY A 227 98.49 -1.11 -1.21
C GLY A 227 99.48 -0.10 -0.66
N GLY A 228 100.74 -0.52 -0.54
CA GLY A 228 101.84 0.27 0.01
C GLY A 228 103.04 -0.61 0.37
N SER A 229 103.85 -0.17 1.33
CA SER A 229 104.97 -0.95 1.87
C SER A 229 105.13 -0.83 3.39
N ILE A 230 105.89 -1.76 3.98
CA ILE A 230 106.47 -1.65 5.32
C ILE A 230 107.98 -1.91 5.22
N SER A 231 108.80 -1.27 6.05
CA SER A 231 110.26 -1.41 5.98
C SER A 231 110.91 -1.31 7.36
N PHE A 232 111.94 -2.11 7.60
CA PHE A 232 112.68 -2.16 8.87
C PHE A 232 114.20 -2.14 8.62
N LYS A 233 114.95 -1.51 9.53
CA LYS A 233 116.42 -1.49 9.50
C LYS A 233 117.01 -1.98 10.82
N ARG A 234 118.24 -2.48 10.74
CA ARG A 234 119.12 -2.61 11.90
C ARG A 234 119.60 -1.22 12.30
N SER A 235 119.68 -0.95 13.59
CA SER A 235 119.92 0.37 14.17
C SER A 235 120.92 0.35 15.34
N TYR A 236 121.29 -0.83 15.85
CA TYR A 236 122.36 -0.95 16.84
C TYR A 236 123.70 -0.42 16.30
N MET A 237 124.25 0.58 16.99
CA MET A 237 125.47 1.33 16.62
C MET A 237 125.43 1.96 15.21
N GLU A 238 124.23 2.31 14.72
CA GLU A 238 124.10 3.13 13.50
C GLU A 238 124.68 4.54 13.74
N GLY A 239 125.58 4.99 12.86
CA GLY A 239 126.22 6.29 13.01
C GLY A 239 127.30 6.57 11.97
N THR A 240 127.72 7.84 11.87
CA THR A 240 128.87 8.23 11.04
C THR A 240 130.13 7.54 11.55
N PRO A 241 130.96 6.90 10.70
CA PRO A 241 132.22 6.30 11.12
C PRO A 241 133.21 7.36 11.61
N ILE A 242 133.77 7.15 12.80
CA ILE A 242 134.70 8.09 13.46
C ILE A 242 136.04 7.40 13.70
N ALA A 243 137.11 8.02 13.21
CA ALA A 243 138.47 7.73 13.61
C ALA A 243 138.94 8.73 14.68
N LEU A 244 139.97 8.37 15.43
CA LEU A 244 140.63 9.18 16.45
C LEU A 244 142.11 9.23 16.10
N GLU A 245 142.64 10.42 15.85
CA GLU A 245 143.99 10.64 15.32
C GLU A 245 144.87 11.47 16.26
N LYS A 246 146.18 11.19 16.22
CA LYS A 246 147.22 11.95 16.89
C LYS A 246 148.54 11.85 16.12
N THR A 247 149.21 12.99 15.90
CA THR A 247 150.49 13.02 15.17
C THR A 247 151.55 12.17 15.88
N GLY A 248 152.10 11.17 15.17
CA GLY A 248 153.13 10.28 15.71
C GLY A 248 152.61 9.16 16.63
N SER A 249 151.32 8.81 16.54
CA SER A 249 150.73 7.65 17.22
C SER A 249 149.65 7.00 16.33
N GLN A 250 149.27 5.75 16.59
CA GLN A 250 148.34 5.01 15.72
C GLN A 250 146.91 5.56 15.73
N THR A 251 146.32 5.76 14.55
CA THR A 251 144.88 6.02 14.42
C THR A 251 144.04 4.84 14.93
N VAL A 252 143.03 5.14 15.74
CA VAL A 252 142.03 4.17 16.24
C VAL A 252 140.62 4.53 15.76
N TYR A 253 139.67 3.60 15.82
CA TYR A 253 138.32 3.69 15.27
C TYR A 253 137.26 3.44 16.35
N LEU A 254 136.22 4.27 16.36
CA LEU A 254 135.07 4.14 17.25
C LEU A 254 133.98 3.28 16.56
N PRO A 255 133.60 2.13 17.15
CA PRO A 255 132.59 1.22 16.60
C PRO A 255 131.30 1.90 16.16
N SER A 256 130.98 1.73 14.88
CA SER A 256 129.78 2.28 14.24
C SER A 256 129.58 1.64 12.86
N VAL A 257 128.33 1.60 12.39
CA VAL A 257 127.94 1.20 11.02
C VAL A 257 127.19 2.36 10.36
N LYS A 258 127.70 2.85 9.23
CA LYS A 258 127.11 3.99 8.51
C LYS A 258 125.77 3.67 7.86
N ASP A 259 125.78 2.59 7.08
CA ASP A 259 124.68 2.21 6.19
C ASP A 259 124.22 0.79 6.60
N PRO A 260 123.49 0.62 7.71
CA PRO A 260 123.10 -0.69 8.23
C PRO A 260 122.10 -1.40 7.31
N ASN A 261 121.99 -2.73 7.46
CA ASN A 261 121.11 -3.52 6.61
C ASN A 261 119.62 -3.25 6.92
N ASN A 262 118.80 -3.25 5.88
CA ASN A 262 117.36 -3.04 5.96
C ASN A 262 116.63 -3.99 4.99
N TYR A 263 115.33 -4.19 5.26
CA TYR A 263 114.42 -4.88 4.34
C TYR A 263 113.13 -4.09 4.16
N SER A 264 112.45 -4.32 3.05
CA SER A 264 111.14 -3.76 2.74
C SER A 264 110.19 -4.85 2.22
N VAL A 265 108.89 -4.71 2.42
CA VAL A 265 107.85 -5.59 1.86
C VAL A 265 106.76 -4.73 1.27
N ASN A 266 106.36 -5.04 0.04
CA ASN A 266 105.28 -4.34 -0.67
C ASN A 266 103.98 -5.13 -0.56
N PHE A 267 102.84 -4.45 -0.60
CA PHE A 267 101.52 -5.05 -0.48
C PHE A 267 100.54 -4.54 -1.54
N ARG A 268 99.69 -5.44 -2.02
CA ARG A 268 98.41 -5.11 -2.67
C ARG A 268 97.30 -5.61 -1.76
N ILE A 269 96.33 -4.75 -1.46
CA ILE A 269 95.30 -5.02 -0.46
C ILE A 269 93.94 -4.97 -1.15
N GLN A 270 93.20 -6.08 -1.10
CA GLN A 270 91.83 -6.16 -1.60
C GLN A 270 90.86 -5.64 -0.53
N THR A 271 90.27 -4.48 -0.79
CA THR A 271 89.37 -3.75 0.10
C THR A 271 87.93 -3.91 -0.38
N VAL A 272 87.38 -5.12 -0.26
CA VAL A 272 86.07 -5.49 -0.80
C VAL A 272 85.07 -5.92 0.29
N GLY A 273 83.78 -5.80 0.01
CA GLY A 273 82.67 -6.27 0.83
C GLY A 273 81.50 -6.76 -0.02
N ASP A 274 80.47 -7.29 0.66
CA ASP A 274 79.28 -7.86 0.02
C ASP A 274 78.04 -7.01 0.35
N ILE A 275 77.06 -6.98 -0.56
CA ILE A 275 75.73 -6.40 -0.33
C ILE A 275 74.70 -7.53 -0.46
N THR A 276 73.76 -7.62 0.47
CA THR A 276 72.60 -8.51 0.38
C THR A 276 71.31 -7.71 0.44
N ILE A 277 70.49 -7.81 -0.60
CA ILE A 277 69.11 -7.33 -0.56
C ILE A 277 68.28 -8.45 0.08
N LYS A 278 67.61 -8.13 1.19
CA LYS A 278 66.62 -8.98 1.85
C LYS A 278 65.22 -8.46 1.56
N LYS A 279 64.35 -9.35 1.10
CA LYS A 279 62.97 -9.04 0.74
C LYS A 279 62.00 -9.81 1.63
N VAL A 280 61.06 -9.09 2.24
CA VAL A 280 60.00 -9.67 3.09
C VAL A 280 58.61 -9.13 2.78
N ASP A 281 57.60 -9.80 3.34
CA ASP A 281 56.25 -9.31 3.53
C ASP A 281 56.24 -8.19 4.60
N LYS A 282 55.45 -7.13 4.39
CA LYS A 282 55.35 -5.96 5.29
C LYS A 282 54.58 -6.26 6.59
N GLU A 283 53.65 -7.20 6.55
CA GLU A 283 52.72 -7.56 7.63
C GLU A 283 53.19 -8.83 8.38
N THR A 284 53.55 -9.90 7.67
CA THR A 284 53.97 -11.19 8.29
C THR A 284 55.46 -11.29 8.56
N GLY A 285 56.29 -10.51 7.84
CA GLY A 285 57.75 -10.62 7.90
C GLY A 285 58.33 -11.87 7.21
N GLU A 286 57.48 -12.68 6.57
CA GLU A 286 57.90 -13.85 5.77
C GLU A 286 58.77 -13.41 4.58
N VAL A 287 59.62 -14.31 4.10
CA VAL A 287 60.53 -14.03 2.97
C VAL A 287 59.79 -14.08 1.63
N VAL A 288 60.08 -13.15 0.72
CA VAL A 288 59.47 -13.13 -0.61
C VAL A 288 60.52 -13.42 -1.69
N PRO A 289 60.50 -14.61 -2.31
CA PRO A 289 61.41 -15.00 -3.38
C PRO A 289 61.04 -14.34 -4.71
N ASN A 290 61.83 -14.58 -5.75
CA ASN A 290 61.53 -14.21 -7.14
C ASN A 290 61.27 -12.70 -7.40
N THR A 291 61.69 -11.84 -6.47
CA THR A 291 61.54 -10.38 -6.57
C THR A 291 62.75 -9.79 -7.28
N GLN A 292 62.54 -8.93 -8.27
CA GLN A 292 63.60 -8.35 -9.10
C GLN A 292 63.95 -6.93 -8.68
N PHE A 293 65.24 -6.66 -8.55
CA PHE A 293 65.82 -5.36 -8.26
C PHE A 293 66.78 -4.95 -9.38
N LYS A 294 66.60 -3.75 -9.93
CA LYS A 294 67.64 -3.05 -10.69
C LYS A 294 68.60 -2.44 -9.68
N VAL A 295 69.84 -2.92 -9.66
CA VAL A 295 70.88 -2.45 -8.74
C VAL A 295 71.86 -1.56 -9.50
N GLU A 296 71.99 -0.33 -9.04
CA GLU A 296 72.87 0.70 -9.58
C GLU A 296 73.99 0.98 -8.58
N PHE A 297 75.22 1.17 -9.07
CA PHE A 297 76.41 1.36 -8.25
C PHE A 297 77.07 2.68 -8.62
N SER A 298 77.58 3.41 -7.63
CA SER A 298 78.35 4.64 -7.85
C SER A 298 79.55 4.73 -6.91
N GLY A 299 80.57 5.50 -7.29
CA GLY A 299 81.84 5.59 -6.57
C GLY A 299 83.01 4.92 -7.29
N LYS A 300 84.17 4.90 -6.63
CA LYS A 300 85.45 4.49 -7.23
C LYS A 300 85.52 2.97 -7.37
N GLY A 301 85.62 2.48 -8.60
CA GLY A 301 85.66 1.03 -8.86
C GLY A 301 84.30 0.35 -8.67
N ALA A 302 83.20 1.10 -8.81
CA ALA A 302 81.85 0.55 -8.88
C ALA A 302 81.69 -0.39 -10.09
N PRO A 303 81.01 -1.54 -9.96
CA PRO A 303 80.67 -2.41 -11.09
C PRO A 303 79.50 -1.81 -11.91
N SER A 304 79.27 -2.36 -13.11
CA SER A 304 78.11 -2.01 -13.94
C SER A 304 76.79 -2.31 -13.20
N ALA A 305 75.76 -1.50 -13.48
CA ALA A 305 74.41 -1.77 -13.01
C ALA A 305 73.90 -3.13 -13.54
N GLN A 306 73.14 -3.85 -12.72
CA GLN A 306 72.66 -5.21 -13.00
C GLN A 306 71.29 -5.46 -12.39
N THR A 307 70.52 -6.39 -12.96
CA THR A 307 69.29 -6.89 -12.32
C THR A 307 69.61 -8.13 -11.50
N VAL A 308 69.13 -8.18 -10.26
CA VAL A 308 69.20 -9.38 -9.40
C VAL A 308 67.81 -9.82 -8.97
N THR A 309 67.65 -11.12 -8.72
CA THR A 309 66.39 -11.73 -8.29
C THR A 309 66.58 -12.39 -6.94
N THR A 310 65.63 -12.22 -6.02
CA THR A 310 65.70 -12.87 -4.70
C THR A 310 65.51 -14.38 -4.79
N ASP A 311 66.34 -15.11 -4.04
CA ASP A 311 66.29 -16.57 -3.96
C ASP A 311 65.11 -17.07 -3.11
N LYS A 312 65.03 -18.39 -2.92
CA LYS A 312 64.00 -19.05 -2.08
C LYS A 312 63.95 -18.56 -0.61
N ASN A 313 65.00 -17.89 -0.13
CA ASN A 313 65.11 -17.33 1.22
C ASN A 313 64.82 -15.81 1.23
N GLY A 314 64.38 -15.24 0.10
CA GLY A 314 64.16 -13.80 -0.06
C GLY A 314 65.45 -12.99 -0.12
N LEU A 315 66.59 -13.59 -0.48
CA LEU A 315 67.91 -12.93 -0.49
C LEU A 315 68.47 -12.80 -1.91
N ALA A 316 69.06 -11.65 -2.22
CA ALA A 316 69.91 -11.45 -3.40
C ALA A 316 71.26 -10.85 -2.97
N THR A 317 72.32 -11.65 -3.01
CA THR A 317 73.67 -11.24 -2.57
C THR A 317 74.59 -10.95 -3.75
N ILE A 318 75.20 -9.77 -3.76
CA ILE A 318 76.19 -9.31 -4.72
C ILE A 318 77.53 -9.20 -3.98
N LYS A 319 78.56 -9.90 -4.48
CA LYS A 319 79.80 -10.13 -3.74
C LYS A 319 81.00 -9.37 -4.30
N GLY A 320 81.98 -9.12 -3.43
CA GLY A 320 83.31 -8.61 -3.84
C GLY A 320 83.29 -7.20 -4.42
N ILE A 321 82.37 -6.35 -3.97
CA ILE A 321 82.26 -4.95 -4.40
C ILE A 321 83.32 -4.14 -3.65
N ASN A 322 83.93 -3.13 -4.29
CA ASN A 322 84.93 -2.28 -3.65
C ASN A 322 84.33 -1.44 -2.50
N HIS A 323 85.13 -1.22 -1.45
CA HIS A 323 84.77 -0.35 -0.32
C HIS A 323 84.45 1.08 -0.77
N GLY A 324 83.42 1.68 -0.16
CA GLY A 324 82.99 3.04 -0.49
C GLY A 324 82.26 3.17 -1.83
N VAL A 325 81.94 2.04 -2.48
CA VAL A 325 80.91 2.02 -3.53
C VAL A 325 79.55 2.14 -2.86
N HIS A 326 78.78 3.13 -3.29
CA HIS A 326 77.38 3.31 -2.91
C HIS A 326 76.51 2.41 -3.80
N VAL A 327 75.53 1.73 -3.20
CA VAL A 327 74.66 0.76 -3.89
C VAL A 327 73.20 1.15 -3.68
N LYS A 328 72.51 1.37 -4.81
CA LYS A 328 71.09 1.69 -4.85
C LYS A 328 70.32 0.57 -5.53
N ALA A 329 69.50 -0.15 -4.77
CA ALA A 329 68.63 -1.20 -5.29
C ALA A 329 67.21 -0.65 -5.45
N THR A 330 66.75 -0.56 -6.70
CA THR A 330 65.37 -0.18 -7.05
C THR A 330 64.60 -1.45 -7.39
N GLU A 331 63.54 -1.74 -6.65
CA GLU A 331 62.60 -2.81 -6.92
C GLU A 331 61.84 -2.53 -8.23
N ILE A 332 61.76 -3.52 -9.12
CA ILE A 332 61.14 -3.38 -10.44
C ILE A 332 60.06 -4.42 -10.72
N ALA A 333 60.10 -5.57 -10.05
CA ALA A 333 59.02 -6.55 -10.11
C ALA A 333 58.92 -7.40 -8.84
N VAL A 334 57.69 -7.61 -8.36
CA VAL A 334 57.37 -8.49 -7.22
C VAL A 334 56.49 -9.66 -7.69
N PRO A 335 56.58 -10.85 -7.07
CA PRO A 335 55.68 -11.95 -7.41
C PRO A 335 54.24 -11.66 -6.95
N ALA A 336 53.26 -12.21 -7.67
CA ALA A 336 51.89 -12.22 -7.18
C ALA A 336 51.80 -12.96 -5.81
N PRO A 337 50.97 -12.49 -4.85
CA PRO A 337 50.02 -11.38 -4.94
C PRO A 337 50.55 -10.05 -4.37
N TYR A 338 51.87 -9.83 -4.32
CA TYR A 338 52.45 -8.60 -3.77
C TYR A 338 52.35 -7.40 -4.72
N VAL A 339 52.40 -6.19 -4.19
CA VAL A 339 52.51 -4.94 -4.97
C VAL A 339 53.81 -4.20 -4.67
N LEU A 340 54.26 -3.36 -5.61
CA LEU A 340 55.37 -2.43 -5.39
C LEU A 340 55.06 -1.48 -4.23
N GLY A 341 56.09 -1.02 -3.52
CA GLY A 341 55.95 -0.05 -2.43
C GLY A 341 55.30 1.24 -2.89
N SER A 342 55.63 1.72 -4.09
CA SER A 342 55.01 2.89 -4.71
C SER A 342 53.49 2.77 -4.90
N ALA A 343 52.94 1.55 -5.02
CA ALA A 343 51.49 1.32 -5.10
C ALA A 343 50.74 1.57 -3.78
N ILE A 344 51.47 1.67 -2.66
CA ILE A 344 50.96 1.99 -1.31
C ILE A 344 51.63 3.24 -0.71
N GLY A 345 52.43 3.98 -1.49
CA GLY A 345 53.13 5.19 -1.07
C GLY A 345 54.45 4.96 -0.30
N ASP A 346 54.93 3.71 -0.21
CA ASP A 346 56.29 3.41 0.26
C ASP A 346 57.33 3.66 -0.85
N SER A 347 58.62 3.58 -0.50
CA SER A 347 59.74 3.58 -1.45
C SER A 347 59.93 2.20 -2.10
N ASP A 348 60.15 2.17 -3.42
CA ASP A 348 60.68 1.00 -4.14
C ASP A 348 62.23 0.92 -4.07
N VAL A 349 62.89 1.91 -3.46
CA VAL A 349 64.35 2.03 -3.37
C VAL A 349 64.85 1.76 -1.96
N VAL A 350 65.88 0.92 -1.85
CA VAL A 350 66.75 0.79 -0.67
C VAL A 350 68.22 0.94 -1.08
N GLU A 351 69.02 1.64 -0.27
CA GLU A 351 70.38 2.02 -0.62
C GLU A 351 71.35 2.04 0.57
N GLY A 352 72.66 1.95 0.31
CA GLY A 352 73.72 1.98 1.33
C GLY A 352 75.11 1.68 0.78
N ASP A 353 76.14 1.92 1.58
CA ASP A 353 77.55 1.86 1.17
C ASP A 353 78.23 0.53 1.52
N VAL A 354 79.15 0.07 0.66
CA VAL A 354 79.93 -1.15 0.87
C VAL A 354 81.03 -0.93 1.90
N VAL A 355 80.99 -1.70 2.99
CA VAL A 355 82.04 -1.73 4.03
C VAL A 355 82.96 -2.94 3.81
N ALA A 356 84.27 -2.72 3.78
CA ALA A 356 85.25 -3.78 3.56
C ALA A 356 85.17 -4.87 4.63
N GLY A 357 85.25 -6.15 4.22
CA GLY A 357 85.18 -7.31 5.11
C GLY A 357 83.80 -7.57 5.73
N GLN A 358 82.74 -6.87 5.31
CA GLN A 358 81.38 -7.03 5.84
C GLN A 358 80.37 -7.40 4.75
N THR A 359 79.23 -7.96 5.17
CA THR A 359 78.03 -8.10 4.33
C THR A 359 76.96 -7.13 4.81
N VAL A 360 76.78 -6.01 4.08
CA VAL A 360 75.75 -5.01 4.39
C VAL A 360 74.39 -5.50 3.87
N THR A 361 73.35 -5.40 4.68
CA THR A 361 72.00 -5.93 4.34
C THR A 361 70.99 -4.81 4.16
N LEU A 362 70.48 -4.64 2.93
CA LEU A 362 69.40 -3.71 2.59
C LEU A 362 68.07 -4.45 2.65
N THR A 363 67.07 -3.96 3.40
CA THR A 363 65.80 -4.69 3.59
C THR A 363 64.60 -3.97 2.97
N GLN A 364 64.04 -4.56 1.90
CA GLN A 364 62.81 -4.10 1.25
C GLN A 364 61.58 -4.89 1.75
N ARG A 365 60.43 -4.22 1.86
CA ARG A 365 59.18 -4.81 2.36
C ARG A 365 57.99 -4.45 1.46
N ASN A 366 57.10 -5.40 1.21
CA ASN A 366 55.91 -5.16 0.40
C ASN A 366 54.68 -5.85 0.98
N GLN A 367 53.52 -5.29 0.70
CA GLN A 367 52.24 -5.82 1.12
C GLN A 367 51.64 -6.70 0.01
N LYS A 368 50.83 -7.69 0.39
CA LYS A 368 49.93 -8.39 -0.53
C LYS A 368 48.82 -7.41 -0.95
N ALA A 369 48.39 -7.47 -2.22
CA ALA A 369 47.21 -6.73 -2.69
C ALA A 369 45.96 -7.16 -1.89
N LYS A 370 45.06 -6.20 -1.64
CA LYS A 370 43.84 -6.39 -0.85
C LYS A 370 42.60 -6.01 -1.66
N GLY A 371 41.43 -6.26 -1.09
CA GLY A 371 40.13 -6.07 -1.73
C GLY A 371 39.27 -5.01 -1.06
N GLN A 372 38.30 -4.52 -1.81
CA GLN A 372 37.14 -3.81 -1.30
C GLN A 372 35.88 -4.29 -2.01
N ILE A 373 34.82 -4.57 -1.25
CA ILE A 373 33.48 -4.87 -1.79
C ILE A 373 32.57 -3.66 -1.52
N LEU A 374 31.78 -3.29 -2.52
CA LEU A 374 30.72 -2.29 -2.42
C LEU A 374 29.40 -2.93 -2.86
N ILE A 375 28.30 -2.54 -2.22
CA ILE A 375 26.94 -3.01 -2.50
C ILE A 375 26.09 -1.79 -2.83
N GLU A 376 25.45 -1.83 -3.99
CA GLU A 376 24.37 -0.92 -4.38
C GLU A 376 23.03 -1.65 -4.25
N LYS A 377 22.25 -1.27 -3.25
CA LYS A 377 20.92 -1.81 -2.96
C LYS A 377 19.84 -0.86 -3.47
N SER A 378 18.76 -1.40 -4.03
CA SER A 378 17.57 -0.65 -4.45
C SER A 378 16.29 -1.42 -4.11
N GLY A 379 15.14 -0.78 -4.31
CA GLY A 379 13.87 -1.48 -4.47
C GLY A 379 13.77 -2.18 -5.83
N VAL A 380 12.72 -3.00 -6.02
CA VAL A 380 12.39 -3.59 -7.33
C VAL A 380 11.63 -2.59 -8.21
N GLU A 381 10.81 -1.73 -7.59
CA GLU A 381 9.86 -0.85 -8.30
C GLU A 381 10.11 0.64 -8.06
N THR A 382 10.50 1.01 -6.85
CA THR A 382 11.00 2.34 -6.47
C THR A 382 12.41 2.61 -7.01
N GLY A 383 13.21 1.55 -7.19
CA GLY A 383 14.64 1.69 -7.47
C GLY A 383 15.34 2.44 -6.33
N LYS A 384 15.79 3.67 -6.60
CA LYS A 384 16.37 4.58 -5.60
C LYS A 384 15.38 5.64 -5.08
N ASP A 385 14.23 5.80 -5.74
CA ASP A 385 13.24 6.85 -5.49
C ASP A 385 12.03 6.29 -4.73
N MET A 386 12.12 6.26 -3.40
CA MET A 386 11.12 5.67 -2.49
C MET A 386 9.73 6.30 -2.70
N TRP A 387 8.68 5.47 -2.75
CA TRP A 387 7.30 5.94 -3.01
C TRP A 387 6.81 6.98 -2.00
N ASN A 388 7.15 6.79 -0.72
CA ASN A 388 6.92 7.72 0.38
C ASN A 388 7.90 7.42 1.54
N ALA A 389 7.83 8.19 2.63
CA ALA A 389 8.75 8.11 3.78
C ALA A 389 8.64 6.83 4.63
N ASN A 390 7.67 5.94 4.37
CA ASN A 390 7.57 4.64 5.05
C ASN A 390 8.53 3.58 4.46
N TYR A 391 9.18 3.90 3.34
CA TYR A 391 10.22 3.09 2.70
C TYR A 391 11.57 3.77 2.85
N THR A 392 12.63 2.99 3.09
CA THR A 392 14.01 3.50 3.08
C THR A 392 14.97 2.45 2.55
N LEU A 393 16.09 2.89 1.96
CA LEU A 393 17.21 2.02 1.61
C LEU A 393 18.28 1.96 2.71
N ALA A 394 18.19 2.79 3.74
CA ALA A 394 19.07 2.71 4.90
C ALA A 394 18.78 1.49 5.76
N GLY A 395 19.82 0.91 6.33
CA GLY A 395 19.66 -0.15 7.34
C GLY A 395 19.50 -1.57 6.80
N ASN A 396 19.56 -1.81 5.48
CA ASN A 396 19.77 -3.17 4.98
C ASN A 396 21.14 -3.67 5.47
N VAL A 397 21.17 -4.82 6.13
CA VAL A 397 22.38 -5.42 6.73
C VAL A 397 22.83 -6.60 5.88
N PHE A 398 24.03 -6.51 5.33
CA PHE A 398 24.67 -7.54 4.52
C PHE A 398 25.78 -8.26 5.28
N GLU A 399 25.85 -9.57 5.12
CA GLU A 399 26.96 -10.40 5.60
C GLU A 399 27.78 -10.91 4.42
N ILE A 400 29.10 -10.80 4.54
CA ILE A 400 30.06 -11.17 3.50
C ILE A 400 30.78 -12.42 3.98
N HIS A 401 30.47 -13.54 3.36
CA HIS A 401 30.97 -14.86 3.71
C HIS A 401 32.16 -15.25 2.84
N GLU A 402 33.16 -15.91 3.41
CA GLU A 402 34.30 -16.46 2.68
C GLU A 402 33.91 -17.75 1.93
N GLY A 403 34.14 -17.78 0.62
CA GLY A 403 33.97 -18.96 -0.25
C GLY A 403 32.54 -19.31 -0.66
N THR A 404 31.61 -19.45 0.30
CA THR A 404 30.21 -19.88 0.09
C THR A 404 29.23 -19.10 0.97
N GLU A 405 27.93 -19.18 0.67
CA GLU A 405 26.84 -18.58 1.50
C GLU A 405 26.85 -19.06 2.96
N THR A 406 27.38 -20.25 3.22
CA THR A 406 27.53 -20.86 4.55
C THR A 406 28.94 -20.68 5.14
N GLY A 407 29.80 -19.91 4.47
CA GLY A 407 31.16 -19.63 4.90
C GLY A 407 31.24 -18.70 6.12
N ALA A 408 32.44 -18.51 6.65
CA ALA A 408 32.68 -17.61 7.76
C ALA A 408 32.40 -16.15 7.35
N VAL A 409 31.61 -15.43 8.15
CA VAL A 409 31.34 -14.00 7.93
C VAL A 409 32.62 -13.20 8.23
N VAL A 410 33.25 -12.64 7.21
CA VAL A 410 34.48 -11.83 7.33
C VAL A 410 34.19 -10.34 7.53
N ARG A 411 33.01 -9.87 7.08
CA ARG A 411 32.50 -8.50 7.26
C ARG A 411 30.98 -8.53 7.37
N THR A 412 30.43 -7.63 8.17
CA THR A 412 29.03 -7.21 8.12
C THR A 412 29.02 -5.73 7.77
N ILE A 413 28.21 -5.31 6.80
CA ILE A 413 28.08 -3.91 6.38
C ILE A 413 26.62 -3.50 6.25
N THR A 414 26.35 -2.23 6.50
CA THR A 414 24.99 -1.68 6.53
C THR A 414 24.89 -0.53 5.52
N THR A 415 23.74 -0.44 4.86
CA THR A 415 23.46 0.57 3.82
C THR A 415 23.08 1.94 4.39
N ASP A 416 23.47 3.00 3.69
CA ASP A 416 23.05 4.39 3.90
C ASP A 416 21.68 4.70 3.25
N ASP A 417 21.21 5.94 3.38
CA ASP A 417 19.92 6.41 2.81
C ASP A 417 19.82 6.25 1.28
N LYS A 418 20.94 6.06 0.57
CA LYS A 418 21.00 5.84 -0.87
C LYS A 418 21.09 4.35 -1.22
N GLY A 419 21.09 3.46 -0.24
CA GLY A 419 21.31 2.02 -0.42
C GLY A 419 22.76 1.65 -0.71
N HIS A 420 23.73 2.50 -0.36
CA HIS A 420 25.16 2.24 -0.55
C HIS A 420 25.78 1.63 0.70
N ALA A 421 26.59 0.58 0.56
CA ALA A 421 27.45 0.06 1.62
C ALA A 421 28.83 -0.35 1.06
N GLU A 422 29.92 -0.10 1.79
CA GLU A 422 31.26 -0.55 1.42
C GLU A 422 32.01 -1.22 2.59
N THR A 423 32.92 -2.15 2.26
CA THR A 423 33.88 -2.70 3.23
C THR A 423 35.09 -1.77 3.40
N GLY A 424 35.87 -2.03 4.46
CA GLY A 424 37.27 -1.61 4.48
C GLY A 424 38.06 -2.15 3.26
N LYS A 425 39.15 -1.46 2.94
CA LYS A 425 40.05 -1.74 1.79
C LYS A 425 41.08 -2.84 2.11
N ASP A 426 40.75 -3.71 3.05
CA ASP A 426 41.66 -4.62 3.73
C ASP A 426 41.26 -6.11 3.63
N LEU A 427 40.23 -6.44 2.82
CA LEU A 427 39.87 -7.82 2.53
C LEU A 427 41.04 -8.57 1.87
N PRO A 428 41.27 -9.86 2.18
CA PRO A 428 42.14 -10.71 1.36
C PRO A 428 41.67 -10.84 -0.10
N LEU A 429 42.53 -11.41 -0.93
CA LEU A 429 42.13 -11.89 -2.25
C LEU A 429 41.44 -13.26 -2.10
N GLY A 430 40.31 -13.45 -2.78
CA GLY A 430 39.50 -14.65 -2.61
C GLY A 430 38.15 -14.58 -3.33
N THR A 431 37.33 -15.60 -3.13
CA THR A 431 35.91 -15.60 -3.48
C THR A 431 35.11 -15.31 -2.23
N TYR A 432 34.14 -14.41 -2.34
CA TYR A 432 33.20 -14.06 -1.28
C TYR A 432 31.77 -14.22 -1.78
N VAL A 433 30.83 -14.54 -0.88
CA VAL A 433 29.40 -14.49 -1.18
C VAL A 433 28.72 -13.52 -0.23
N ILE A 434 27.95 -12.60 -0.81
CA ILE A 434 27.21 -11.56 -0.13
C ILE A 434 25.79 -12.07 0.11
N THR A 435 25.32 -12.03 1.35
CA THR A 435 23.94 -12.36 1.74
C THR A 435 23.30 -11.14 2.42
N GLU A 436 21.97 -11.00 2.35
CA GLU A 436 21.25 -9.99 3.12
C GLU A 436 20.64 -10.64 4.37
N LYS A 437 21.10 -10.20 5.54
CA LYS A 437 20.65 -10.67 6.86
C LYS A 437 19.34 -10.01 7.28
N THR A 438 19.17 -8.74 6.92
CA THR A 438 18.04 -7.91 7.34
C THR A 438 17.72 -6.88 6.27
N ALA A 439 16.48 -6.88 5.77
CA ALA A 439 15.97 -5.85 4.88
C ALA A 439 15.63 -4.56 5.63
N SER A 440 15.71 -3.42 4.93
CA SER A 440 15.29 -2.11 5.44
C SER A 440 13.77 -1.97 5.58
N ASN A 441 13.32 -0.94 6.31
CA ASN A 441 11.89 -0.72 6.54
C ASN A 441 11.14 -0.49 5.21
N GLY A 442 10.03 -1.19 5.03
CA GLY A 442 9.22 -1.16 3.81
C GLY A 442 9.62 -2.20 2.76
N PHE A 443 10.60 -3.07 3.01
CA PHE A 443 11.08 -4.06 2.05
C PHE A 443 11.04 -5.48 2.60
N ALA A 444 10.50 -6.41 1.81
CA ALA A 444 10.65 -7.83 2.09
C ALA A 444 12.03 -8.30 1.62
N ASN A 445 12.70 -9.15 2.41
CA ASN A 445 13.99 -9.71 2.04
C ASN A 445 13.80 -10.70 0.88
N THR A 446 14.15 -10.26 -0.33
CA THR A 446 14.14 -11.06 -1.56
C THR A 446 15.50 -11.03 -2.26
N PHE A 447 16.53 -10.53 -1.56
CA PHE A 447 17.87 -10.39 -2.09
C PHE A 447 18.46 -11.76 -2.42
N LYS A 448 18.97 -11.91 -3.65
CA LYS A 448 19.61 -13.14 -4.11
C LYS A 448 21.11 -13.05 -3.81
N PRO A 449 21.72 -14.04 -3.13
CA PRO A 449 23.14 -13.99 -2.79
C PRO A 449 24.05 -13.73 -4.00
N VAL A 450 25.02 -12.83 -3.83
CA VAL A 450 25.91 -12.38 -4.92
C VAL A 450 27.33 -12.85 -4.66
N THR A 451 27.86 -13.67 -5.57
CA THR A 451 29.26 -14.13 -5.53
C THR A 451 30.19 -13.10 -6.17
N VAL A 452 31.16 -12.60 -5.39
CA VAL A 452 32.18 -11.65 -5.82
C VAL A 452 33.56 -12.30 -5.71
N LYS A 453 34.39 -12.17 -6.76
CA LYS A 453 35.77 -12.66 -6.77
C LYS A 453 36.76 -11.50 -6.81
N ILE A 454 37.61 -11.41 -5.80
CA ILE A 454 38.69 -10.42 -5.68
C ILE A 454 39.99 -11.12 -6.08
N GLU A 455 40.45 -10.84 -7.30
CA GLU A 455 41.65 -11.46 -7.88
C GLU A 455 42.80 -10.46 -7.97
N TYR A 456 44.04 -10.95 -7.94
CA TYR A 456 45.23 -10.13 -8.10
C TYR A 456 45.26 -9.51 -9.50
N ALA A 457 45.19 -8.18 -9.58
CA ALA A 457 45.18 -7.46 -10.86
C ALA A 457 46.60 -7.30 -11.45
N ASN A 458 47.52 -6.71 -10.70
CA ASN A 458 48.91 -6.45 -11.08
C ASN A 458 49.69 -5.84 -9.89
N GLN A 459 51.01 -5.73 -10.03
CA GLN A 459 51.90 -5.22 -8.97
C GLN A 459 51.79 -3.71 -8.70
N THR A 460 50.95 -2.97 -9.42
CA THR A 460 50.70 -1.53 -9.18
C THR A 460 49.28 -1.25 -8.68
N THR A 461 48.49 -2.28 -8.37
CA THR A 461 47.10 -2.15 -7.89
C THR A 461 46.96 -2.71 -6.48
N ALA A 462 47.17 -1.86 -5.47
CA ALA A 462 47.16 -2.26 -4.06
C ALA A 462 45.78 -2.70 -3.53
N VAL A 463 44.70 -2.12 -4.05
CA VAL A 463 43.32 -2.42 -3.66
C VAL A 463 42.50 -2.73 -4.91
N ILE A 464 41.91 -3.93 -4.97
CA ILE A 464 41.02 -4.36 -6.04
C ILE A 464 39.58 -4.14 -5.58
N VAL A 465 38.91 -3.21 -6.25
CA VAL A 465 37.54 -2.79 -5.95
C VAL A 465 36.54 -3.63 -6.76
N LYS A 466 35.48 -4.11 -6.10
CA LYS A 466 34.39 -4.87 -6.74
C LYS A 466 33.03 -4.39 -6.24
N GLY A 467 32.16 -4.01 -7.18
CA GLY A 467 30.74 -3.75 -6.90
C GLY A 467 29.91 -5.03 -6.98
N ALA A 468 28.83 -5.05 -6.20
CA ALA A 468 27.70 -5.96 -6.29
C ALA A 468 26.41 -5.10 -6.27
N GLU A 469 25.36 -5.60 -6.92
CA GLU A 469 24.07 -4.92 -7.01
C GLU A 469 22.96 -5.89 -6.62
N GLY A 470 21.86 -5.39 -6.06
CA GLY A 470 20.69 -6.23 -5.80
C GLY A 470 19.48 -5.45 -5.30
N THR A 471 18.34 -6.13 -5.27
CA THR A 471 17.02 -5.51 -5.03
C THR A 471 16.24 -6.25 -3.95
N ASN A 472 15.34 -5.53 -3.27
CA ASN A 472 14.25 -6.14 -2.51
C ASN A 472 12.90 -5.70 -3.06
N GLN A 473 11.92 -6.61 -2.99
CA GLN A 473 10.54 -6.28 -3.26
C GLN A 473 9.99 -5.37 -2.15
N GLU A 474 9.39 -4.27 -2.57
CA GLU A 474 8.58 -3.37 -1.75
C GLU A 474 7.46 -4.14 -1.06
N VAL A 475 7.26 -3.93 0.24
CA VAL A 475 6.05 -4.38 0.93
C VAL A 475 4.90 -3.47 0.54
N VAL A 476 3.82 -4.07 0.07
CA VAL A 476 2.58 -3.38 -0.31
C VAL A 476 1.43 -3.81 0.58
N GLY A 477 0.30 -3.12 0.49
CA GLY A 477 -0.95 -3.54 1.08
C GLY A 477 -2.03 -3.88 0.06
N SER A 478 -3.05 -4.55 0.54
CA SER A 478 -4.35 -4.67 -0.12
C SER A 478 -5.45 -4.31 0.87
N THR A 479 -6.61 -3.92 0.33
CA THR A 479 -7.81 -3.62 1.10
C THR A 479 -9.03 -4.22 0.42
N LEU A 480 -9.94 -4.78 1.22
CA LEU A 480 -11.23 -5.30 0.79
C LEU A 480 -12.35 -4.58 1.53
N LEU A 481 -13.15 -3.80 0.80
CA LEU A 481 -14.42 -3.30 1.27
C LEU A 481 -15.53 -4.32 0.97
N THR A 482 -16.46 -4.51 1.91
CA THR A 482 -17.73 -5.22 1.71
C THR A 482 -18.88 -4.31 2.15
N LYS A 483 -19.94 -4.19 1.35
CA LYS A 483 -21.18 -3.49 1.72
C LYS A 483 -22.19 -4.53 2.23
N GLU A 484 -22.80 -4.27 3.39
CA GLU A 484 -23.78 -5.16 4.05
C GLU A 484 -24.91 -4.32 4.65
N ASP A 485 -26.14 -4.83 4.60
CA ASP A 485 -27.30 -4.31 5.31
C ASP A 485 -27.06 -4.37 6.82
N ALA A 486 -27.35 -3.29 7.55
CA ALA A 486 -27.11 -3.21 8.99
C ALA A 486 -27.92 -4.23 9.82
N GLU A 487 -28.99 -4.82 9.26
CA GLU A 487 -29.89 -5.75 9.94
C GLU A 487 -29.90 -7.15 9.28
N THR A 488 -29.83 -7.23 7.95
CA THR A 488 -29.88 -8.51 7.19
C THR A 488 -28.56 -8.95 6.57
N GLY A 489 -27.47 -8.18 6.71
CA GLY A 489 -26.14 -8.55 6.24
C GLY A 489 -26.04 -8.54 4.71
N LYS A 490 -25.81 -9.70 4.09
CA LYS A 490 -25.59 -9.78 2.62
C LYS A 490 -26.86 -9.75 1.79
N GLU A 491 -28.01 -9.97 2.42
CA GLU A 491 -29.31 -9.90 1.76
C GLU A 491 -29.90 -8.50 1.98
N THR A 492 -30.32 -7.81 0.92
CA THR A 492 -31.09 -6.56 1.07
C THR A 492 -32.55 -6.85 1.45
N GLN A 493 -33.19 -5.92 2.15
CA GLN A 493 -34.58 -6.04 2.60
C GLN A 493 -35.51 -4.99 1.98
N GLY A 494 -36.81 -5.29 1.90
CA GLY A 494 -37.75 -4.46 1.17
C GLY A 494 -37.44 -4.45 -0.33
N ARG A 495 -37.55 -3.27 -0.94
CA ARG A 495 -37.15 -2.97 -2.30
C ARG A 495 -35.80 -2.22 -2.36
N ALA A 496 -35.06 -2.20 -1.25
CA ALA A 496 -33.72 -1.64 -1.23
C ALA A 496 -32.74 -2.56 -1.98
N THR A 497 -31.72 -1.96 -2.60
CA THR A 497 -30.69 -2.65 -3.39
C THR A 497 -29.34 -1.97 -3.16
N PHE A 498 -28.23 -2.67 -3.38
CA PHE A 498 -26.90 -2.08 -3.42
C PHE A 498 -26.55 -1.50 -4.80
N ASP A 499 -27.37 -1.73 -5.83
CA ASP A 499 -27.16 -1.26 -7.21
C ASP A 499 -26.96 0.26 -7.29
N GLY A 500 -25.79 0.67 -7.79
CA GLY A 500 -25.42 2.07 -7.94
C GLY A 500 -24.81 2.71 -6.67
N ALA A 501 -24.48 1.91 -5.64
CA ALA A 501 -23.72 2.40 -4.49
C ALA A 501 -22.28 2.70 -4.90
N GLN A 502 -21.81 3.93 -4.71
CA GLN A 502 -20.47 4.34 -5.14
C GLN A 502 -19.56 4.64 -3.95
N TYR A 503 -18.37 4.05 -3.93
CA TYR A 503 -17.34 4.25 -2.91
C TYR A 503 -16.04 4.79 -3.50
N GLY A 504 -15.32 5.59 -2.72
CA GLY A 504 -13.96 6.04 -3.02
C GLY A 504 -12.96 5.58 -1.97
N LEU A 505 -11.72 5.33 -2.41
CA LEU A 505 -10.58 5.14 -1.52
C LEU A 505 -9.76 6.44 -1.44
N PHE A 506 -9.42 6.86 -0.21
CA PHE A 506 -8.74 8.11 0.07
C PHE A 506 -7.48 7.90 0.92
N HIS A 507 -6.49 8.76 0.74
CA HIS A 507 -5.41 8.96 1.70
C HIS A 507 -5.93 9.68 2.95
N LYS A 508 -5.23 9.56 4.08
CA LYS A 508 -5.61 10.17 5.38
C LYS A 508 -5.91 11.67 5.33
N ASP A 509 -5.25 12.42 4.45
CA ASP A 509 -5.45 13.87 4.29
C ASP A 509 -6.76 14.25 3.57
N GLY A 510 -7.48 13.25 3.03
CA GLY A 510 -8.72 13.42 2.28
C GLY A 510 -8.52 13.56 0.77
N THR A 511 -7.29 13.42 0.25
CA THR A 511 -7.07 13.30 -1.19
C THR A 511 -7.44 11.89 -1.69
N PRO A 512 -8.08 11.76 -2.87
CA PRO A 512 -8.42 10.45 -3.43
C PRO A 512 -7.15 9.72 -3.87
N VAL A 513 -7.06 8.42 -3.57
CA VAL A 513 -6.03 7.54 -4.14
C VAL A 513 -6.25 7.44 -5.65
N LYS A 514 -5.18 7.28 -6.43
CA LYS A 514 -5.26 7.26 -7.90
C LYS A 514 -4.65 6.01 -8.53
N TRP A 515 -5.16 5.64 -9.69
CA TRP A 515 -4.61 4.58 -10.53
C TRP A 515 -3.24 4.99 -11.12
N SER A 516 -2.98 6.29 -11.31
CA SER A 516 -1.68 6.82 -11.75
C SER A 516 -0.66 7.05 -10.62
N GLU A 517 -0.89 6.59 -9.39
CA GLU A 517 0.09 6.73 -8.30
C GLU A 517 1.42 6.04 -8.64
N ASN A 518 2.52 6.46 -8.00
CA ASN A 518 3.85 5.89 -8.24
C ASN A 518 3.93 4.38 -7.89
N PHE A 519 3.11 3.92 -6.94
CA PHE A 519 2.90 2.52 -6.59
C PHE A 519 1.90 1.77 -7.49
N LYS A 520 1.18 2.44 -8.40
CA LYS A 520 0.30 1.83 -9.42
C LYS A 520 -0.68 0.80 -8.83
N PRO A 521 -1.68 1.22 -8.03
CA PRO A 521 -2.61 0.28 -7.41
C PRO A 521 -3.41 -0.49 -8.46
N THR A 522 -3.80 -1.72 -8.12
CA THR A 522 -4.61 -2.61 -8.97
C THR A 522 -5.92 -2.97 -8.25
N THR A 523 -6.78 -3.73 -8.92
CA THR A 523 -8.03 -4.24 -8.33
C THR A 523 -8.28 -5.66 -8.80
N SER A 524 -8.90 -6.46 -7.93
CA SER A 524 -9.31 -7.84 -8.18
C SER A 524 -10.82 -8.08 -7.99
N LYS A 525 -11.57 -7.08 -7.50
CA LYS A 525 -13.02 -7.13 -7.22
C LYS A 525 -13.67 -5.75 -7.30
N GLY A 526 -14.94 -5.74 -7.70
CA GLY A 526 -15.80 -4.55 -7.76
C GLY A 526 -15.75 -3.83 -9.09
N ASN A 527 -16.84 -3.15 -9.46
CA ASN A 527 -16.95 -2.47 -10.74
C ASN A 527 -16.26 -1.11 -10.68
N LYS A 528 -14.98 -1.09 -11.05
CA LYS A 528 -14.18 0.14 -11.17
C LYS A 528 -14.87 1.15 -12.10
N LEU A 529 -15.07 2.37 -11.60
CA LEU A 529 -15.61 3.48 -12.37
C LEU A 529 -14.55 4.14 -13.28
N GLU A 530 -14.99 4.84 -14.32
CA GLU A 530 -14.09 5.58 -15.22
C GLU A 530 -13.41 6.76 -14.51
N GLY A 531 -12.12 6.93 -14.78
CA GLY A 531 -11.31 8.02 -14.23
C GLY A 531 -9.96 7.54 -13.68
N ASP A 532 -9.21 8.49 -13.14
CA ASP A 532 -7.94 8.26 -12.47
C ASP A 532 -8.10 8.04 -10.95
N GLU A 533 -9.19 8.51 -10.34
CA GLU A 533 -9.48 8.30 -8.92
C GLU A 533 -9.93 6.85 -8.65
N VAL A 534 -9.51 6.29 -7.52
CA VAL A 534 -9.89 4.94 -7.08
C VAL A 534 -11.33 4.98 -6.56
N LYS A 535 -12.27 4.69 -7.47
CA LYS A 535 -13.71 4.60 -7.21
C LYS A 535 -14.31 3.34 -7.79
N PHE A 536 -15.32 2.83 -7.11
CA PHE A 536 -16.08 1.65 -7.47
C PHE A 536 -17.56 1.92 -7.37
N GLU A 537 -18.31 1.32 -8.28
CA GLU A 537 -19.74 1.06 -8.13
C GLU A 537 -19.91 -0.38 -7.64
N LEU A 538 -20.90 -0.60 -6.79
CA LEU A 538 -21.30 -1.92 -6.29
C LEU A 538 -22.74 -2.22 -6.74
N SER A 539 -23.07 -3.51 -6.75
CA SER A 539 -24.42 -4.04 -6.96
C SER A 539 -24.76 -5.10 -5.92
N ASP A 540 -26.01 -5.57 -5.95
CA ASP A 540 -26.45 -6.74 -5.17
C ASP A 540 -25.62 -8.01 -5.48
N GLU A 541 -24.96 -8.11 -6.64
CA GLU A 541 -24.12 -9.27 -7.03
C GLU A 541 -22.67 -9.20 -6.52
N GLU A 542 -21.94 -8.09 -6.70
CA GLU A 542 -20.53 -8.06 -6.27
C GLU A 542 -20.36 -7.79 -4.77
N GLN A 543 -21.14 -6.86 -4.21
CA GLN A 543 -21.10 -6.37 -2.82
C GLN A 543 -19.71 -5.92 -2.28
N GLN A 544 -18.65 -6.00 -3.09
CA GLN A 544 -17.26 -5.86 -2.65
C GLN A 544 -16.40 -5.08 -3.65
N ALA A 545 -15.53 -4.23 -3.13
CA ALA A 545 -14.45 -3.58 -3.88
C ALA A 545 -13.10 -3.97 -3.26
N SER A 546 -12.12 -4.34 -4.09
CA SER A 546 -10.74 -4.53 -3.63
C SER A 546 -9.78 -3.57 -4.31
N VAL A 547 -8.79 -3.13 -3.55
CA VAL A 547 -7.63 -2.39 -4.09
C VAL A 547 -6.38 -3.08 -3.58
N GLU A 548 -5.51 -3.43 -4.51
CA GLU A 548 -4.25 -4.13 -4.28
C GLU A 548 -3.09 -3.21 -4.63
N HIS A 549 -1.88 -3.61 -4.23
CA HIS A 549 -0.65 -2.90 -4.57
C HIS A 549 -0.60 -1.45 -4.05
N LEU A 550 -1.23 -1.20 -2.89
CA LEU A 550 -1.14 0.07 -2.17
C LEU A 550 0.24 0.21 -1.50
N ALA A 551 0.79 1.42 -1.47
CA ALA A 551 1.96 1.71 -0.65
C ALA A 551 1.65 1.60 0.86
N LEU A 552 2.70 1.48 1.69
CA LEU A 552 2.57 1.64 3.14
C LEU A 552 2.07 3.07 3.47
N GLY A 553 1.02 3.18 4.27
CA GLY A 553 0.36 4.45 4.56
C GLY A 553 -0.96 4.30 5.33
N ASP A 554 -1.61 5.44 5.58
CA ASP A 554 -2.91 5.53 6.22
C ASP A 554 -3.98 5.94 5.20
N TYR A 555 -5.07 5.18 5.15
CA TYR A 555 -6.13 5.27 4.14
C TYR A 555 -7.51 5.20 4.75
N TYR A 556 -8.56 5.53 3.99
CA TYR A 556 -9.93 5.22 4.36
C TYR A 556 -10.84 4.97 3.15
N TRP A 557 -11.82 4.08 3.34
CA TRP A 557 -12.98 3.96 2.46
C TRP A 557 -14.09 4.92 2.92
N GLN A 558 -14.84 5.49 1.97
CA GLN A 558 -16.02 6.31 2.25
C GLN A 558 -17.05 6.16 1.12
N GLU A 559 -18.35 6.12 1.46
CA GLU A 559 -19.43 6.17 0.46
C GLU A 559 -19.55 7.59 -0.12
N LEU A 560 -19.83 7.67 -1.42
CA LEU A 560 -19.97 8.89 -2.21
C LEU A 560 -21.41 9.06 -2.73
N VAL A 561 -22.10 7.95 -3.02
CA VAL A 561 -23.48 7.91 -3.50
C VAL A 561 -24.17 6.68 -2.90
N ALA A 562 -25.28 6.89 -2.19
CA ALA A 562 -26.13 5.80 -1.72
C ALA A 562 -26.99 5.21 -2.87
N PRO A 563 -27.27 3.90 -2.86
CA PRO A 563 -28.17 3.25 -3.82
C PRO A 563 -29.65 3.45 -3.44
N GLU A 564 -30.58 2.91 -4.24
CA GLU A 564 -32.03 3.01 -3.95
C GLU A 564 -32.40 2.24 -2.66
N GLY A 565 -33.05 2.95 -1.73
CA GLY A 565 -33.59 2.38 -0.50
C GLY A 565 -32.65 2.39 0.71
N TYR A 566 -31.44 2.97 0.59
CA TYR A 566 -30.48 3.11 1.70
C TYR A 566 -30.18 4.59 2.02
N GLN A 567 -29.94 4.89 3.31
CA GLN A 567 -29.44 6.19 3.79
C GLN A 567 -27.90 6.23 3.66
N ILE A 568 -27.34 7.35 3.20
CA ILE A 568 -25.89 7.42 2.87
C ILE A 568 -24.97 7.31 4.10
N ASP A 569 -23.97 6.42 4.02
CA ASP A 569 -22.98 6.26 5.07
C ASP A 569 -21.83 7.28 4.94
N ASN A 570 -21.87 8.31 5.76
CA ASN A 570 -20.80 9.30 5.85
C ASN A 570 -19.58 8.84 6.69
N THR A 571 -19.57 7.59 7.16
CA THR A 571 -18.47 7.07 8.00
C THR A 571 -17.18 6.91 7.19
N LYS A 572 -16.08 7.52 7.67
CA LYS A 572 -14.74 7.20 7.18
C LYS A 572 -14.26 5.91 7.80
N ARG A 573 -14.07 4.88 6.97
CA ARG A 573 -13.64 3.55 7.39
C ARG A 573 -12.11 3.48 7.26
N GLU A 574 -11.44 4.06 8.26
CA GLU A 574 -9.98 4.25 8.31
C GLU A 574 -9.23 2.93 8.55
N PHE A 575 -8.11 2.75 7.85
CA PHE A 575 -7.18 1.62 8.03
C PHE A 575 -5.73 2.03 7.72
N SER A 576 -4.78 1.29 8.29
CA SER A 576 -3.34 1.55 8.13
C SER A 576 -2.63 0.33 7.56
N ILE A 577 -1.77 0.56 6.56
CA ILE A 577 -0.88 -0.45 5.97
C ILE A 577 0.53 -0.17 6.50
N THR A 578 0.94 -0.91 7.55
CA THR A 578 2.20 -0.69 8.28
C THR A 578 3.16 -1.86 8.14
N TYR A 579 4.45 -1.58 7.86
CA TYR A 579 5.50 -2.60 7.80
C TYR A 579 5.52 -3.47 9.07
N LYS A 580 5.62 -4.79 8.89
CA LYS A 580 5.45 -5.80 9.94
C LYS A 580 6.74 -6.58 10.18
N ASP A 581 7.27 -7.21 9.13
CA ASP A 581 8.53 -7.94 9.10
C ASP A 581 9.01 -8.07 7.64
N GLN A 582 10.23 -8.58 7.46
CA GLN A 582 10.87 -8.74 6.15
C GLN A 582 10.36 -9.95 5.34
N ASP A 583 9.48 -10.77 5.91
CA ASP A 583 8.97 -11.99 5.27
C ASP A 583 7.57 -11.75 4.65
N THR A 584 6.83 -10.77 5.19
CA THR A 584 5.51 -10.34 4.73
C THR A 584 5.60 -9.39 3.53
N LYS A 585 5.24 -9.86 2.33
CA LYS A 585 5.24 -9.03 1.10
C LYS A 585 3.98 -8.19 0.90
N VAL A 586 2.84 -8.69 1.38
CA VAL A 586 1.53 -8.05 1.23
C VAL A 586 0.86 -7.99 2.60
N ILE A 587 0.34 -6.83 2.97
CA ILE A 587 -0.42 -6.59 4.19
C ILE A 587 -1.89 -6.46 3.81
N GLU A 588 -2.69 -7.47 4.12
CA GLU A 588 -4.12 -7.50 3.81
C GLU A 588 -4.93 -6.74 4.88
N THR A 589 -5.83 -5.88 4.44
CA THR A 589 -6.78 -5.14 5.29
C THR A 589 -8.21 -5.35 4.81
N GLN A 590 -9.19 -5.22 5.70
CA GLN A 590 -10.60 -5.39 5.37
C GLN A 590 -11.47 -4.36 6.09
N SER A 591 -12.60 -4.02 5.49
CA SER A 591 -13.59 -3.10 6.04
C SER A 591 -14.99 -3.52 5.62
N THR A 592 -15.94 -3.47 6.54
CA THR A 592 -17.37 -3.63 6.24
C THR A 592 -18.05 -2.27 6.32
N SER A 593 -18.91 -1.97 5.36
CA SER A 593 -19.86 -0.87 5.39
C SER A 593 -21.22 -1.42 5.80
N GLN A 594 -21.84 -0.83 6.82
CA GLN A 594 -23.11 -1.30 7.38
C GLN A 594 -24.18 -0.25 7.12
N GLU A 595 -25.18 -0.66 6.35
CA GLU A 595 -26.03 0.25 5.59
C GLU A 595 -27.44 0.31 6.16
N ASN A 596 -27.93 1.51 6.45
CA ASN A 596 -29.25 1.71 7.05
C ASN A 596 -30.32 1.80 5.97
N VAL A 597 -31.17 0.77 5.85
CA VAL A 597 -32.35 0.81 4.98
C VAL A 597 -33.27 1.96 5.37
N ILE A 598 -33.74 2.70 4.36
CA ILE A 598 -34.81 3.67 4.47
C ILE A 598 -36.08 2.89 4.79
N LYS A 599 -36.75 3.28 5.87
CA LYS A 599 -37.97 2.66 6.37
C LYS A 599 -39.11 3.67 6.34
N PHE A 600 -40.34 3.19 6.39
CA PHE A 600 -41.52 4.02 6.63
C PHE A 600 -42.31 3.52 7.83
N SER A 601 -43.05 4.44 8.45
CA SER A 601 -44.05 4.14 9.45
C SER A 601 -45.42 4.66 8.99
N LEU A 602 -46.43 3.79 9.06
CA LEU A 602 -47.80 4.07 8.65
C LEU A 602 -48.75 3.73 9.80
N ASP A 603 -49.42 4.73 10.33
CA ASP A 603 -50.35 4.62 11.45
C ASP A 603 -51.75 5.13 11.09
N GLY A 604 -52.71 4.86 11.96
CA GLY A 604 -54.08 5.26 11.72
C GLY A 604 -55.06 4.94 12.85
N PHE A 605 -56.30 5.37 12.64
CA PHE A 605 -57.45 4.99 13.45
C PHE A 605 -58.50 4.28 12.58
N LYS A 606 -59.11 3.25 13.15
CA LYS A 606 -60.13 2.41 12.53
C LYS A 606 -61.46 2.59 13.22
N TYR A 607 -62.45 2.95 12.43
CA TYR A 607 -63.82 3.22 12.86
C TYR A 607 -64.81 2.21 12.27
N VAL A 608 -65.99 2.17 12.87
CA VAL A 608 -67.21 1.64 12.25
C VAL A 608 -68.25 2.75 12.13
N ASP A 609 -69.03 2.76 11.06
CA ASP A 609 -70.22 3.60 10.94
C ASP A 609 -71.31 3.10 11.91
N SER A 610 -71.96 4.00 12.65
CA SER A 610 -73.12 3.63 13.48
C SER A 610 -74.25 3.03 12.65
N LYS A 611 -75.06 2.14 13.24
CA LYS A 611 -76.21 1.51 12.55
C LYS A 611 -77.33 2.50 12.14
N SER A 612 -77.29 3.76 12.57
CA SER A 612 -78.16 4.84 12.05
C SER A 612 -77.52 5.67 10.94
N GLY A 613 -76.19 5.60 10.77
CA GLY A 613 -75.41 6.34 9.77
C GLY A 613 -74.85 7.69 10.22
N ASP A 614 -75.30 8.23 11.36
CA ASP A 614 -75.01 9.63 11.75
C ASP A 614 -73.66 9.85 12.46
N THR A 615 -73.09 8.79 13.04
CA THR A 615 -71.87 8.85 13.86
C THR A 615 -70.88 7.73 13.55
N LYS A 616 -69.63 7.90 13.98
CA LYS A 616 -68.56 6.89 13.88
C LYS A 616 -67.93 6.66 15.25
N THR A 617 -67.58 5.41 15.54
CA THR A 617 -66.89 5.02 16.78
C THR A 617 -65.59 4.29 16.46
N GLY A 618 -64.52 4.55 17.21
CA GLY A 618 -63.29 3.76 17.16
C GLY A 618 -63.56 2.30 17.51
N TYR A 619 -62.80 1.37 16.94
CA TYR A 619 -63.08 -0.06 17.08
C TYR A 619 -61.78 -0.88 17.22
N ASN A 620 -61.60 -1.52 18.38
CA ASN A 620 -60.46 -2.38 18.70
C ASN A 620 -60.71 -3.85 18.30
N GLY A 621 -59.65 -4.64 18.15
CA GLY A 621 -59.74 -6.07 17.83
C GLY A 621 -59.98 -6.41 16.36
N ILE A 622 -59.97 -5.41 15.47
CA ILE A 622 -59.85 -5.62 14.02
C ILE A 622 -58.38 -5.86 13.69
N ASP A 623 -58.13 -6.92 12.92
CA ASP A 623 -56.80 -7.31 12.43
C ASP A 623 -56.50 -6.72 11.05
N PHE A 624 -55.30 -6.18 10.89
CA PHE A 624 -54.73 -5.77 9.61
C PHE A 624 -53.46 -6.55 9.28
N THR A 625 -53.27 -6.90 8.01
CA THR A 625 -52.02 -7.43 7.47
C THR A 625 -51.41 -6.48 6.46
N LEU A 626 -50.09 -6.33 6.48
CA LEU A 626 -49.30 -5.61 5.48
C LEU A 626 -48.39 -6.61 4.79
N THR A 627 -48.74 -6.99 3.56
CA THR A 627 -48.07 -8.00 2.75
C THR A 627 -47.17 -7.31 1.72
N PRO A 628 -45.87 -7.67 1.58
CA PRO A 628 -45.02 -7.17 0.51
C PRO A 628 -45.59 -7.49 -0.87
N ILE A 629 -45.34 -6.62 -1.85
CA ILE A 629 -45.66 -6.80 -3.27
C ILE A 629 -44.35 -6.95 -4.04
N ASP A 630 -44.22 -8.01 -4.84
CA ASP A 630 -43.07 -8.28 -5.72
C ASP A 630 -42.66 -7.02 -6.52
N PRO A 631 -41.38 -6.60 -6.52
CA PRO A 631 -40.18 -7.32 -6.06
C PRO A 631 -39.80 -7.12 -4.58
N THR A 632 -40.68 -6.56 -3.75
CA THR A 632 -40.38 -6.20 -2.35
C THR A 632 -40.15 -7.43 -1.46
N LYS A 633 -38.93 -7.59 -0.98
CA LYS A 633 -38.46 -8.66 -0.09
C LYS A 633 -38.96 -8.45 1.35
N GLY A 634 -39.42 -9.51 2.02
CA GLY A 634 -39.73 -9.49 3.45
C GLY A 634 -40.89 -10.41 3.85
N GLU A 635 -41.23 -10.41 5.14
CA GLU A 635 -42.39 -11.14 5.67
C GLU A 635 -43.64 -10.27 5.78
N GLN A 636 -44.82 -10.90 5.73
CA GLN A 636 -46.09 -10.23 5.98
C GLN A 636 -46.20 -9.81 7.46
N ARG A 637 -46.32 -8.50 7.71
CA ARG A 637 -46.55 -7.97 9.05
C ARG A 637 -48.04 -8.01 9.39
N LYS A 638 -48.38 -8.11 10.68
CA LYS A 638 -49.75 -8.07 11.19
C LYS A 638 -49.84 -7.15 12.40
N VAL A 639 -50.90 -6.36 12.49
CA VAL A 639 -51.25 -5.56 13.68
C VAL A 639 -52.73 -5.76 14.01
N THR A 640 -53.07 -5.58 15.29
CA THR A 640 -54.45 -5.59 15.78
C THR A 640 -54.77 -4.20 16.34
N THR A 641 -55.99 -3.73 16.13
CA THR A 641 -56.42 -2.39 16.57
C THR A 641 -56.62 -2.31 18.08
N GLU A 642 -56.16 -1.23 18.69
CA GLU A 642 -56.13 -1.01 20.15
C GLU A 642 -56.38 0.46 20.53
N THR A 643 -56.35 0.76 21.83
CA THR A 643 -56.44 2.13 22.35
C THR A 643 -55.07 2.80 22.31
N ASP A 644 -54.95 4.02 21.76
CA ASP A 644 -53.68 4.75 21.72
C ASP A 644 -53.26 5.33 23.10
N GLU A 645 -52.03 5.86 23.18
CA GLU A 645 -51.47 6.49 24.39
C GLU A 645 -52.31 7.66 24.94
N ASN A 646 -53.19 8.24 24.11
CA ASN A 646 -54.07 9.35 24.47
C ASN A 646 -55.48 8.91 24.88
N GLY A 647 -55.79 7.60 24.79
CA GLY A 647 -57.09 7.03 25.15
C GLY A 647 -58.09 6.93 23.99
N TYR A 648 -57.66 7.00 22.73
CA TYR A 648 -58.54 6.85 21.56
C TYR A 648 -58.53 5.41 21.02
N ASP A 649 -59.72 4.81 20.91
CA ASP A 649 -59.89 3.46 20.34
C ASP A 649 -59.74 3.41 18.81
N GLY A 650 -59.32 2.24 18.33
CA GLY A 650 -59.17 1.89 16.93
C GLY A 650 -57.78 2.15 16.35
N TYR A 651 -56.80 2.49 17.17
CA TYR A 651 -55.44 2.78 16.74
C TYR A 651 -54.74 1.55 16.15
N TRP A 652 -53.91 1.76 15.13
CA TRP A 652 -53.02 0.75 14.57
C TRP A 652 -51.78 1.43 13.98
N ALA A 653 -50.62 0.74 14.01
CA ALA A 653 -49.37 1.27 13.46
C ALA A 653 -48.46 0.16 12.92
N PHE A 654 -48.14 0.24 11.62
CA PHE A 654 -47.02 -0.49 11.03
C PHE A 654 -45.78 0.41 11.11
N ASN A 655 -44.97 0.22 12.16
CA ASN A 655 -43.71 0.94 12.35
C ASN A 655 -42.56 0.27 11.59
N GLU A 656 -41.59 1.08 11.16
CA GLU A 656 -40.28 0.61 10.66
C GLU A 656 -40.36 -0.49 9.59
N VAL A 657 -41.24 -0.29 8.61
CA VAL A 657 -41.38 -1.13 7.43
C VAL A 657 -40.30 -0.73 6.41
N PRO A 658 -39.49 -1.66 5.86
CA PRO A 658 -38.55 -1.34 4.79
C PRO A 658 -39.19 -0.59 3.62
N TYR A 659 -38.42 0.27 2.97
CA TYR A 659 -38.80 0.92 1.71
C TYR A 659 -39.25 -0.14 0.69
N GLY A 660 -40.40 0.05 0.04
CA GLY A 660 -40.94 -0.88 -0.94
C GLY A 660 -42.45 -0.80 -1.12
N ASP A 661 -43.00 -1.73 -1.88
CA ASP A 661 -44.40 -1.79 -2.27
C ASP A 661 -45.15 -2.81 -1.40
N TYR A 662 -46.31 -2.43 -0.86
CA TYR A 662 -47.05 -3.23 0.12
C TYR A 662 -48.56 -3.14 -0.07
N LYS A 663 -49.26 -4.25 0.20
CA LYS A 663 -50.72 -4.35 0.26
C LYS A 663 -51.18 -4.44 1.71
N MET A 664 -51.98 -3.48 2.16
CA MET A 664 -52.64 -3.50 3.46
C MET A 664 -54.06 -4.04 3.31
N SER A 665 -54.39 -5.12 4.03
CA SER A 665 -55.70 -5.79 4.01
C SER A 665 -56.31 -5.85 5.42
N GLU A 666 -57.63 -5.63 5.52
CA GLU A 666 -58.41 -5.95 6.72
C GLU A 666 -58.76 -7.44 6.72
N VAL A 667 -58.27 -8.19 7.72
CA VAL A 667 -58.39 -9.67 7.73
C VAL A 667 -59.85 -10.11 7.89
N LYS A 668 -60.63 -9.38 8.70
CA LYS A 668 -62.06 -9.62 8.93
C LYS A 668 -62.74 -8.36 9.50
N ALA A 669 -63.85 -7.95 8.90
CA ALA A 669 -64.69 -6.89 9.47
C ALA A 669 -65.50 -7.38 10.70
N PRO A 670 -65.92 -6.47 11.59
CA PRO A 670 -66.86 -6.79 12.67
C PRO A 670 -68.22 -7.29 12.16
N GLU A 671 -69.00 -7.94 13.02
CA GLU A 671 -70.30 -8.47 12.63
C GLU A 671 -71.30 -7.37 12.21
N GLY A 672 -71.92 -7.54 11.04
CA GLY A 672 -72.82 -6.54 10.46
C GLY A 672 -72.12 -5.44 9.65
N TYR A 673 -70.85 -5.63 9.26
CA TYR A 673 -70.06 -4.66 8.49
C TYR A 673 -69.43 -5.26 7.24
N LYS A 674 -69.16 -4.41 6.24
CA LYS A 674 -68.37 -4.74 5.05
C LYS A 674 -66.89 -4.41 5.35
N THR A 675 -65.95 -5.25 4.91
CA THR A 675 -64.52 -4.91 4.96
C THR A 675 -64.24 -3.64 4.15
N ILE A 676 -63.20 -2.90 4.54
CA ILE A 676 -62.61 -1.93 3.61
C ILE A 676 -62.00 -2.68 2.42
N LYS A 677 -61.77 -2.00 1.30
CA LYS A 677 -60.90 -2.55 0.27
C LYS A 677 -59.44 -2.52 0.75
N ASP A 678 -58.61 -3.32 0.09
CA ASP A 678 -57.16 -3.25 0.25
C ASP A 678 -56.63 -1.85 -0.08
N LEU A 679 -55.58 -1.43 0.63
CA LEU A 679 -54.81 -0.24 0.32
C LEU A 679 -53.45 -0.65 -0.25
N ILE A 680 -53.07 -0.07 -1.39
CA ILE A 680 -51.77 -0.30 -2.00
C ILE A 680 -50.86 0.88 -1.65
N ILE A 681 -49.76 0.59 -0.96
CA ILE A 681 -48.66 1.52 -0.71
C ILE A 681 -47.65 1.26 -1.83
N ASN A 682 -47.45 2.24 -2.71
CA ASN A 682 -46.46 2.20 -3.77
C ASN A 682 -45.31 3.16 -3.43
N SER A 683 -44.08 2.71 -3.62
CA SER A 683 -42.85 3.44 -3.33
C SER A 683 -42.00 3.58 -4.59
N LYS A 684 -41.49 4.80 -4.82
CA LYS A 684 -40.66 5.12 -6.00
C LYS A 684 -39.53 6.08 -5.63
N PHE A 685 -38.32 5.76 -6.07
CA PHE A 685 -37.19 6.68 -6.11
C PHE A 685 -37.12 7.42 -7.46
N ASP A 686 -36.69 8.68 -7.42
CA ASP A 686 -36.40 9.50 -8.59
C ASP A 686 -34.91 9.87 -8.57
N ALA A 687 -34.08 9.05 -9.22
CA ALA A 687 -32.63 9.13 -9.13
C ALA A 687 -32.05 10.46 -9.65
N GLU A 688 -32.69 11.11 -10.63
CA GLU A 688 -32.27 12.44 -11.14
C GLU A 688 -32.46 13.55 -10.10
N LYS A 689 -33.49 13.45 -9.24
CA LYS A 689 -33.81 14.44 -8.20
C LYS A 689 -33.28 14.05 -6.82
N ARG A 690 -32.94 12.76 -6.64
CA ARG A 690 -32.71 12.10 -5.34
C ARG A 690 -33.91 12.32 -4.40
N GLU A 691 -35.11 11.98 -4.87
CA GLU A 691 -36.36 12.10 -4.13
C GLU A 691 -37.09 10.75 -4.01
N TYR A 692 -37.55 10.42 -2.81
CA TYR A 692 -38.39 9.25 -2.54
C TYR A 692 -39.87 9.68 -2.48
N THR A 693 -40.74 8.98 -3.21
CA THR A 693 -42.18 9.25 -3.26
C THR A 693 -42.98 8.01 -2.87
N PHE A 694 -43.82 8.16 -1.84
CA PHE A 694 -44.75 7.16 -1.33
C PHE A 694 -46.17 7.55 -1.68
N THR A 695 -46.96 6.61 -2.22
CA THR A 695 -48.32 6.84 -2.68
C THR A 695 -49.26 5.75 -2.19
N ILE A 696 -50.34 6.14 -1.51
CA ILE A 696 -51.35 5.23 -0.94
C ILE A 696 -52.64 5.35 -1.75
N THR A 697 -53.08 4.26 -2.37
CA THR A 697 -54.32 4.15 -3.16
C THR A 697 -55.25 3.09 -2.58
N GLU A 698 -56.57 3.29 -2.67
CA GLU A 698 -57.53 2.20 -2.46
C GLU A 698 -57.52 1.27 -3.70
N ASP A 699 -57.69 -0.04 -3.54
CA ASP A 699 -57.71 -0.95 -4.70
C ASP A 699 -58.82 -0.60 -5.70
N GLY A 700 -58.48 -0.63 -6.99
CA GLY A 700 -59.28 -0.14 -8.11
C GLY A 700 -59.51 1.39 -8.16
N GLN A 701 -58.95 2.19 -7.24
CA GLN A 701 -59.05 3.66 -7.27
C GLN A 701 -57.89 4.27 -8.08
N LYS A 702 -58.20 5.28 -8.90
CA LYS A 702 -57.20 5.99 -9.73
C LYS A 702 -56.47 7.11 -8.98
N GLU A 703 -57.19 7.88 -8.20
CA GLU A 703 -56.63 9.00 -7.44
C GLU A 703 -56.04 8.50 -6.11
N PRO A 704 -54.87 8.98 -5.67
CA PRO A 704 -54.30 8.58 -4.40
C PRO A 704 -55.05 9.18 -3.20
N ILE A 705 -55.18 8.40 -2.14
CA ILE A 705 -55.63 8.85 -0.81
C ILE A 705 -54.57 9.81 -0.23
N LYS A 706 -53.30 9.48 -0.43
CA LYS A 706 -52.15 10.26 0.01
C LYS A 706 -50.97 10.06 -0.92
N THR A 707 -50.24 11.14 -1.20
CA THR A 707 -48.86 11.09 -1.68
C THR A 707 -47.97 11.89 -0.73
N LEU A 708 -46.74 11.42 -0.52
CA LEU A 708 -45.67 12.09 0.22
C LEU A 708 -44.38 11.96 -0.58
N THR A 709 -43.72 13.07 -0.87
CA THR A 709 -42.38 13.11 -1.49
C THR A 709 -41.38 13.69 -0.50
N VAL A 710 -40.24 13.03 -0.33
CA VAL A 710 -39.17 13.37 0.59
C VAL A 710 -37.84 13.41 -0.17
N PRO A 711 -37.15 14.56 -0.24
CA PRO A 711 -35.79 14.63 -0.77
C PRO A 711 -34.83 13.84 0.13
N GLU A 712 -33.97 13.04 -0.48
CA GLU A 712 -33.02 12.16 0.21
C GLU A 712 -32.10 12.94 1.18
N ALA A 713 -31.71 14.17 0.81
CA ALA A 713 -30.94 15.04 1.70
C ALA A 713 -31.62 15.28 3.07
N LYS A 714 -32.96 15.22 3.17
CA LYS A 714 -33.70 15.32 4.44
C LYS A 714 -33.74 14.02 5.23
N ILE A 715 -33.56 12.88 4.57
CA ILE A 715 -33.34 11.57 5.20
C ILE A 715 -31.90 11.54 5.76
N ASN A 716 -30.92 11.97 4.97
CA ASN A 716 -29.50 12.01 5.36
C ASN A 716 -29.20 13.03 6.48
N GLU A 717 -30.02 14.07 6.64
CA GLU A 717 -29.98 15.01 7.78
C GLU A 717 -30.69 14.50 9.05
N GLY A 718 -31.38 13.36 8.99
CA GLY A 718 -32.32 12.93 10.04
C GLY A 718 -32.36 11.42 10.24
N SER A 719 -33.56 10.90 10.54
CA SER A 719 -33.80 9.46 10.63
C SER A 719 -34.04 8.85 9.25
N ASN A 720 -33.60 7.61 9.06
CA ASN A 720 -33.98 6.74 7.96
C ASN A 720 -35.48 6.35 7.97
N VAL A 721 -36.25 6.68 9.02
CA VAL A 721 -37.68 6.35 9.15
C VAL A 721 -38.59 7.51 8.71
N ILE A 722 -39.42 7.26 7.69
CA ILE A 722 -40.34 8.24 7.09
C ILE A 722 -41.78 7.99 7.57
N HIS A 723 -42.37 8.94 8.27
CA HIS A 723 -43.77 8.86 8.70
C HIS A 723 -44.72 9.30 7.56
N LEU A 724 -45.49 8.37 7.00
CA LEU A 724 -46.26 8.62 5.77
C LEU A 724 -47.45 9.58 6.00
N SER A 725 -48.39 9.18 6.85
CA SER A 725 -49.51 9.98 7.41
C SER A 725 -50.41 9.10 8.28
N LYS A 726 -51.03 9.69 9.30
CA LYS A 726 -52.11 9.06 10.06
C LYS A 726 -53.38 8.91 9.20
N LEU A 727 -53.81 7.67 8.94
CA LEU A 727 -55.00 7.35 8.14
C LEU A 727 -56.25 7.17 9.01
N PHE A 728 -57.44 7.49 8.46
CA PHE A 728 -58.73 7.37 9.14
C PHE A 728 -59.66 6.46 8.32
N LEU A 729 -59.70 5.18 8.70
CA LEU A 729 -60.37 4.12 7.93
C LEU A 729 -61.73 3.78 8.57
N THR A 730 -62.74 3.37 7.80
CA THR A 730 -64.07 3.06 8.36
C THR A 730 -64.74 1.88 7.67
N ASN A 731 -65.27 0.90 8.43
CA ASN A 731 -66.22 -0.06 7.84
C ASN A 731 -67.59 0.60 7.66
N LYS A 732 -68.16 0.41 6.47
CA LYS A 732 -69.58 0.69 6.23
C LYS A 732 -70.44 -0.46 6.72
N VAL A 733 -71.63 -0.15 7.21
CA VAL A 733 -72.62 -1.15 7.63
C VAL A 733 -72.95 -2.10 6.47
N LYS A 734 -73.09 -3.40 6.76
CA LYS A 734 -73.63 -4.38 5.82
C LYS A 734 -75.14 -4.21 5.78
N GLU A 735 -75.61 -3.57 4.72
CA GLU A 735 -77.05 -3.45 4.43
C GLU A 735 -77.71 -4.83 4.41
N MET A 736 -78.89 -4.92 5.03
CA MET A 736 -79.67 -6.16 5.02
C MET A 736 -80.45 -6.29 3.72
N PRO A 737 -80.76 -7.53 3.27
CA PRO A 737 -81.65 -7.77 2.15
C PRO A 737 -83.01 -7.08 2.32
N THR A 738 -83.62 -6.67 1.21
CA THR A 738 -85.03 -6.24 1.19
C THR A 738 -85.77 -6.90 0.04
N ILE A 739 -87.04 -7.26 0.28
CA ILE A 739 -87.91 -7.96 -0.66
C ILE A 739 -89.13 -7.10 -0.98
N ARG A 740 -89.52 -7.05 -2.25
CA ARG A 740 -90.74 -6.39 -2.76
C ARG A 740 -91.34 -7.27 -3.84
N THR A 741 -92.64 -7.55 -3.76
CA THR A 741 -93.26 -8.58 -4.60
C THR A 741 -94.47 -8.02 -5.36
N LYS A 742 -94.80 -8.64 -6.50
CA LYS A 742 -95.86 -8.18 -7.40
C LYS A 742 -96.51 -9.33 -8.15
N ALA A 743 -97.74 -9.66 -7.76
CA ALA A 743 -98.50 -10.72 -8.40
C ALA A 743 -99.44 -10.27 -9.53
N THR A 744 -99.70 -11.17 -10.48
CA THR A 744 -100.60 -10.98 -11.64
C THR A 744 -101.26 -12.31 -12.06
N VAL A 745 -102.29 -12.24 -12.89
CA VAL A 745 -102.75 -13.37 -13.74
C VAL A 745 -102.57 -12.93 -15.19
N ASP A 746 -101.81 -13.70 -15.97
CA ASP A 746 -101.47 -13.39 -17.38
C ASP A 746 -100.94 -11.96 -17.63
N GLY A 747 -100.35 -11.33 -16.60
CA GLY A 747 -99.83 -9.96 -16.62
C GLY A 747 -100.80 -8.88 -16.09
N GLU A 748 -102.08 -9.20 -15.90
CA GLU A 748 -103.10 -8.28 -15.35
C GLU A 748 -103.30 -8.41 -13.83
N LYS A 749 -104.02 -7.45 -13.25
CA LYS A 749 -104.53 -7.48 -11.87
C LYS A 749 -105.93 -8.07 -11.73
N THR A 750 -106.46 -8.61 -12.82
CA THR A 750 -107.82 -9.14 -12.94
C THR A 750 -107.81 -10.50 -13.64
N PHE A 751 -108.79 -11.34 -13.34
CA PHE A 751 -108.98 -12.63 -14.02
C PHE A 751 -110.46 -12.93 -14.27
N THR A 752 -110.74 -13.89 -15.14
CA THR A 752 -112.09 -14.46 -15.29
C THR A 752 -112.17 -15.76 -14.50
N PRO A 753 -113.15 -15.96 -13.59
CA PRO A 753 -113.29 -17.17 -12.79
C PRO A 753 -113.15 -18.47 -13.60
N SER A 754 -112.20 -19.31 -13.20
CA SER A 754 -111.71 -20.47 -13.96
C SER A 754 -111.30 -21.61 -13.04
N LYS A 755 -111.40 -22.86 -13.50
CA LYS A 755 -110.87 -24.03 -12.76
C LYS A 755 -109.35 -24.05 -12.66
N GLU A 756 -108.67 -23.39 -13.60
CA GLU A 756 -107.22 -23.29 -13.66
C GLU A 756 -106.90 -21.83 -13.97
N THR A 757 -106.56 -21.06 -12.93
CA THR A 757 -106.18 -19.65 -13.01
C THR A 757 -104.67 -19.53 -12.79
N PRO A 758 -103.87 -19.09 -13.78
CA PRO A 758 -102.42 -19.04 -13.67
C PRO A 758 -101.99 -17.79 -12.90
N MET A 759 -102.01 -17.88 -11.57
CA MET A 759 -101.48 -16.81 -10.71
C MET A 759 -99.95 -16.86 -10.70
N GLN A 760 -99.32 -15.72 -10.93
CA GLN A 760 -97.88 -15.54 -10.89
C GLN A 760 -97.53 -14.48 -9.83
N ASP A 761 -96.48 -14.70 -9.04
CA ASP A 761 -95.78 -13.65 -8.30
C ASP A 761 -94.38 -13.39 -8.89
N VAL A 762 -93.87 -12.17 -8.67
CA VAL A 762 -92.49 -11.76 -8.97
C VAL A 762 -91.91 -11.07 -7.74
N ALA A 763 -91.07 -11.80 -7.00
CA ALA A 763 -90.35 -11.31 -5.83
C ALA A 763 -89.01 -10.66 -6.24
N THR A 764 -88.99 -9.33 -6.25
CA THR A 764 -87.76 -8.55 -6.42
C THR A 764 -87.02 -8.44 -5.09
N ILE A 765 -85.82 -9.01 -5.03
CA ILE A 765 -84.97 -9.03 -3.84
C ILE A 765 -83.71 -8.21 -4.14
N THR A 766 -83.34 -7.32 -3.21
CA THR A 766 -82.16 -6.44 -3.31
C THR A 766 -81.32 -6.53 -2.05
N ASN A 767 -80.06 -6.10 -2.11
CA ASN A 767 -79.07 -6.18 -1.04
C ASN A 767 -78.78 -7.62 -0.57
N VAL A 768 -78.89 -8.58 -1.49
CA VAL A 768 -78.39 -9.95 -1.31
C VAL A 768 -76.89 -10.03 -1.61
N GLU A 769 -76.22 -11.03 -1.03
CA GLU A 769 -74.77 -11.20 -1.13
C GLU A 769 -74.44 -12.27 -2.18
N LYS A 770 -73.68 -11.88 -3.21
CA LYS A 770 -73.35 -12.77 -4.34
C LYS A 770 -72.67 -14.05 -3.86
N GLY A 771 -73.22 -15.20 -4.26
CA GLY A 771 -72.75 -16.53 -3.88
C GLY A 771 -73.36 -17.10 -2.59
N VAL A 772 -74.17 -16.33 -1.85
CA VAL A 772 -74.95 -16.84 -0.72
C VAL A 772 -76.25 -17.49 -1.22
N GLU A 773 -76.62 -18.61 -0.61
CA GLU A 773 -77.85 -19.33 -0.88
C GLU A 773 -78.97 -18.87 0.09
N TYR A 774 -80.13 -18.57 -0.49
CA TYR A 774 -81.30 -18.04 0.20
C TYR A 774 -82.52 -18.92 -0.06
N THR A 775 -83.44 -18.97 0.91
CA THR A 775 -84.74 -19.62 0.78
C THR A 775 -85.82 -18.55 0.83
N ASN A 776 -86.54 -18.33 -0.27
CA ASN A 776 -87.79 -17.57 -0.27
C ASN A 776 -88.94 -18.52 0.09
N LYS A 777 -89.79 -18.16 1.08
CA LYS A 777 -91.00 -18.92 1.45
C LYS A 777 -92.22 -18.08 1.12
N ILE A 778 -93.10 -18.61 0.28
CA ILE A 778 -94.20 -17.87 -0.32
C ILE A 778 -95.53 -18.51 0.09
N LYS A 779 -96.51 -17.69 0.43
CA LYS A 779 -97.89 -18.12 0.70
C LYS A 779 -98.86 -17.34 -0.17
N LEU A 780 -99.88 -18.01 -0.69
CA LEU A 780 -100.99 -17.38 -1.41
C LEU A 780 -102.23 -17.42 -0.53
N TRP A 781 -102.80 -16.25 -0.28
CA TRP A 781 -103.98 -16.05 0.53
C TRP A 781 -105.20 -15.74 -0.34
N ARG A 782 -106.34 -16.34 -0.01
CA ARG A 782 -107.67 -16.01 -0.53
C ARG A 782 -108.45 -15.24 0.54
N ILE A 783 -108.95 -14.09 0.15
CA ILE A 783 -109.66 -13.11 0.99
C ILE A 783 -111.09 -12.97 0.43
N VAL A 784 -112.08 -12.75 1.29
CA VAL A 784 -113.50 -12.61 0.90
C VAL A 784 -114.10 -11.42 1.63
N ASN A 785 -114.84 -10.56 0.92
CA ASN A 785 -115.37 -9.29 1.45
C ASN A 785 -114.30 -8.37 2.07
N ASP A 786 -113.05 -8.51 1.62
CA ASP A 786 -111.86 -7.84 2.18
C ASP A 786 -111.65 -8.09 3.70
N ASP A 787 -112.10 -9.24 4.20
CA ASP A 787 -111.84 -9.73 5.56
C ASP A 787 -110.41 -10.30 5.68
N TYR A 788 -109.47 -9.42 6.00
CA TYR A 788 -108.05 -9.76 6.19
C TYR A 788 -107.80 -10.64 7.43
N ASP A 789 -108.58 -10.47 8.50
CA ASP A 789 -108.41 -11.22 9.76
C ASP A 789 -108.78 -12.71 9.60
N ASN A 790 -109.71 -13.03 8.69
CA ASN A 790 -110.13 -14.39 8.37
C ASN A 790 -109.61 -14.88 7.00
N ALA A 791 -108.59 -14.22 6.45
CA ALA A 791 -107.92 -14.63 5.21
C ALA A 791 -107.40 -16.07 5.30
N LYS A 792 -107.51 -16.83 4.20
CA LYS A 792 -107.14 -18.25 4.18
C LYS A 792 -105.99 -18.50 3.21
N VAL A 793 -104.91 -19.06 3.73
CA VAL A 793 -103.88 -19.67 2.89
C VAL A 793 -104.51 -20.76 2.02
N VAL A 794 -104.36 -20.64 0.70
CA VAL A 794 -104.80 -21.63 -0.29
C VAL A 794 -103.64 -22.40 -0.90
N TRP A 795 -102.42 -21.88 -0.79
CA TRP A 795 -101.18 -22.53 -1.24
C TRP A 795 -99.98 -22.00 -0.44
N GLU A 796 -99.01 -22.87 -0.18
CA GLU A 796 -97.70 -22.54 0.38
C GLU A 796 -96.61 -23.20 -0.46
N GLY A 797 -95.47 -22.54 -0.59
CA GLY A 797 -94.31 -23.08 -1.29
C GLY A 797 -93.01 -22.38 -0.87
N SER A 798 -91.89 -22.86 -1.39
CA SER A 798 -90.57 -22.27 -1.16
C SER A 798 -89.64 -22.50 -2.34
N HIS A 799 -88.76 -21.55 -2.59
CA HIS A 799 -87.74 -21.62 -3.63
C HIS A 799 -86.37 -21.27 -3.04
N ASP A 800 -85.40 -22.17 -3.21
CA ASP A 800 -84.00 -21.93 -2.88
C ASP A 800 -83.28 -21.37 -4.10
N PHE A 801 -82.50 -20.30 -3.92
CA PHE A 801 -81.68 -19.71 -4.98
C PHE A 801 -80.32 -19.25 -4.45
N VAL A 802 -79.29 -19.28 -5.30
CA VAL A 802 -78.00 -18.63 -5.03
C VAL A 802 -78.03 -17.24 -5.68
N ALA A 803 -77.66 -16.20 -4.93
CA ALA A 803 -77.65 -14.85 -5.48
C ALA A 803 -76.49 -14.67 -6.48
N GLU A 804 -76.79 -14.42 -7.75
CA GLU A 804 -75.77 -14.18 -8.79
C GLU A 804 -75.25 -12.72 -8.78
N GLY A 805 -75.90 -11.82 -8.06
CA GLY A 805 -75.57 -10.40 -7.92
C GLY A 805 -76.14 -9.81 -6.63
N ASP A 806 -76.24 -8.48 -6.57
CA ASP A 806 -76.83 -7.70 -5.47
C ASP A 806 -78.37 -7.60 -5.55
N LYS A 807 -78.94 -7.90 -6.73
CA LYS A 807 -80.38 -8.03 -7.00
C LYS A 807 -80.69 -9.39 -7.60
N VAL A 808 -81.82 -9.98 -7.19
CA VAL A 808 -82.44 -11.18 -7.78
C VAL A 808 -83.92 -10.90 -8.04
N GLU A 809 -84.49 -11.50 -9.09
CA GLU A 809 -85.94 -11.57 -9.31
C GLU A 809 -86.36 -13.05 -9.31
N ASP A 810 -87.12 -13.45 -8.30
CA ASP A 810 -87.69 -14.78 -8.15
C ASP A 810 -89.13 -14.78 -8.69
N VAL A 811 -89.53 -15.82 -9.44
CA VAL A 811 -90.81 -15.84 -10.18
C VAL A 811 -91.56 -17.13 -9.90
N ILE A 812 -92.61 -17.03 -9.10
CA ILE A 812 -93.46 -18.15 -8.69
C ILE A 812 -94.70 -18.22 -9.58
N LYS A 813 -95.13 -19.42 -9.96
CA LYS A 813 -96.39 -19.64 -10.71
C LYS A 813 -97.18 -20.78 -10.09
N GLN A 814 -98.47 -20.55 -9.86
CA GLN A 814 -99.38 -21.53 -9.27
C GLN A 814 -100.76 -21.48 -9.94
N MET A 815 -101.29 -22.65 -10.27
CA MET A 815 -102.67 -22.80 -10.76
C MET A 815 -103.66 -22.82 -9.58
N VAL A 816 -104.74 -22.03 -9.69
CA VAL A 816 -105.77 -21.92 -8.65
C VAL A 816 -107.16 -22.16 -9.25
N ASP A 817 -107.98 -22.98 -8.59
CA ASP A 817 -109.41 -23.10 -8.89
C ASP A 817 -110.15 -21.89 -8.30
N THR A 818 -110.53 -20.96 -9.17
CA THR A 818 -111.32 -19.76 -8.90
C THR A 818 -112.75 -19.89 -9.45
N SER A 819 -113.17 -21.09 -9.91
CA SER A 819 -114.42 -21.30 -10.67
C SER A 819 -115.73 -21.04 -9.90
N LYS A 820 -115.63 -20.60 -8.64
CA LYS A 820 -116.73 -20.25 -7.74
C LYS A 820 -116.59 -18.84 -7.17
N ASP A 821 -115.62 -18.06 -7.65
CA ASP A 821 -115.33 -16.73 -7.13
C ASP A 821 -116.19 -15.67 -7.81
N ASP A 822 -116.67 -14.73 -7.00
CA ASP A 822 -117.36 -13.52 -7.42
C ASP A 822 -116.52 -12.28 -7.06
N ASN A 823 -117.06 -11.09 -7.34
CA ASN A 823 -116.38 -9.82 -7.09
C ASN A 823 -116.07 -9.51 -5.61
N THR A 824 -116.53 -10.32 -4.65
CA THR A 824 -116.15 -10.22 -3.23
C THR A 824 -114.79 -10.86 -2.93
N VAL A 825 -114.25 -11.67 -3.84
CA VAL A 825 -113.01 -12.45 -3.63
C VAL A 825 -111.78 -11.67 -4.09
N SER A 826 -110.68 -11.80 -3.35
CA SER A 826 -109.35 -11.40 -3.83
C SER A 826 -108.25 -12.37 -3.41
N TYR A 827 -107.13 -12.33 -4.13
CA TYR A 827 -105.94 -13.14 -3.87
C TYR A 827 -104.70 -12.26 -3.68
N VAL A 828 -103.82 -12.65 -2.77
CA VAL A 828 -102.64 -11.87 -2.33
C VAL A 828 -101.50 -12.83 -1.96
N PHE A 829 -100.28 -12.63 -2.46
CA PHE A 829 -99.11 -13.40 -1.99
C PHE A 829 -98.40 -12.68 -0.83
N THR A 830 -97.69 -13.45 0.01
CA THR A 830 -96.81 -12.96 1.09
C THR A 830 -95.54 -13.80 1.20
N GLU A 831 -94.41 -13.17 1.52
CA GLU A 831 -93.08 -13.74 1.38
C GLU A 831 -92.20 -13.57 2.64
N GLU A 832 -91.50 -14.63 3.04
CA GLU A 832 -90.43 -14.58 4.04
C GLU A 832 -89.10 -15.06 3.43
N LEU A 833 -88.08 -14.20 3.45
CA LEU A 833 -86.75 -14.51 2.91
C LEU A 833 -85.78 -14.89 4.03
N PHE A 834 -85.17 -16.07 3.92
CA PHE A 834 -84.16 -16.58 4.83
C PHE A 834 -82.81 -16.72 4.10
N ILE A 835 -81.70 -16.60 4.82
CA ILE A 835 -80.47 -17.31 4.41
C ILE A 835 -80.76 -18.80 4.61
N LYS A 836 -80.35 -19.66 3.67
CA LYS A 836 -80.64 -21.11 3.75
C LYS A 836 -80.10 -21.72 5.04
N ASP A 837 -80.94 -22.53 5.69
CA ASP A 837 -80.74 -23.09 7.05
C ASP A 837 -80.40 -22.05 8.16
N GLY A 838 -80.64 -20.76 7.89
CA GLY A 838 -80.27 -19.63 8.75
C GLY A 838 -81.45 -18.74 9.16
N ALA A 839 -81.13 -17.49 9.51
CA ALA A 839 -82.11 -16.51 9.98
C ALA A 839 -82.99 -15.93 8.86
N LYS A 840 -84.19 -15.47 9.22
CA LYS A 840 -85.00 -14.59 8.37
C LYS A 840 -84.28 -13.25 8.22
N VAL A 841 -84.11 -12.78 6.99
CA VAL A 841 -83.37 -11.56 6.64
C VAL A 841 -84.22 -10.47 5.99
N ALA A 842 -85.35 -10.85 5.38
CA ALA A 842 -86.37 -9.90 4.91
C ALA A 842 -87.76 -10.55 4.92
N GLU A 843 -88.82 -9.75 4.85
CA GLU A 843 -90.19 -10.23 4.68
C GLU A 843 -91.06 -9.21 3.94
N HIS A 844 -92.13 -9.70 3.32
CA HIS A 844 -93.20 -8.93 2.72
C HIS A 844 -94.53 -9.63 3.05
N ASN A 845 -95.10 -9.31 4.21
CA ASN A 845 -96.24 -10.01 4.80
C ASN A 845 -97.53 -9.16 4.85
N ASP A 846 -97.63 -8.10 4.03
CA ASP A 846 -98.78 -7.19 4.01
C ASP A 846 -99.91 -7.71 3.11
N LEU A 847 -100.93 -8.32 3.73
CA LEU A 847 -102.14 -8.79 3.05
C LEU A 847 -102.96 -7.66 2.38
N THR A 848 -102.72 -6.40 2.74
CA THR A 848 -103.43 -5.24 2.16
C THR A 848 -102.72 -4.64 0.93
N ASN A 849 -101.53 -5.15 0.56
CA ASN A 849 -100.76 -4.59 -0.54
C ASN A 849 -101.46 -4.76 -1.90
N LYS A 850 -101.79 -3.63 -2.53
CA LYS A 850 -102.45 -3.56 -3.86
C LYS A 850 -101.56 -4.01 -5.01
N GLU A 851 -100.24 -3.94 -4.87
CA GLU A 851 -99.30 -4.55 -5.81
C GLU A 851 -99.29 -6.08 -5.69
N GLN A 852 -99.86 -6.65 -4.63
CA GLN A 852 -100.15 -8.08 -4.49
C GLN A 852 -101.60 -8.48 -4.84
N THR A 853 -102.62 -7.68 -4.54
CA THR A 853 -104.04 -8.04 -4.74
C THR A 853 -104.41 -8.37 -6.21
N ILE A 854 -105.27 -9.39 -6.43
CA ILE A 854 -105.86 -9.79 -7.74
C ILE A 854 -107.38 -10.10 -7.58
N ARG A 855 -108.27 -9.79 -8.55
CA ARG A 855 -109.77 -9.90 -8.45
C ARG A 855 -110.53 -10.33 -9.74
N PRO A 856 -111.81 -10.79 -9.67
CA PRO A 856 -112.64 -11.18 -10.85
C PRO A 856 -113.72 -10.16 -11.34
N VAL A 857 -114.42 -10.42 -12.46
CA VAL A 857 -115.30 -9.47 -13.23
C VAL A 857 -116.57 -10.14 -13.89
N VAL A 858 -117.75 -9.44 -13.98
CA VAL A 858 -119.09 -9.94 -14.50
C VAL A 858 -120.02 -8.80 -15.10
N PRO A 859 -121.01 -9.03 -16.04
CA PRO A 859 -121.84 -7.99 -16.76
C PRO A 859 -123.44 -8.00 -16.63
N GLU A 860 -124.18 -7.01 -17.23
CA GLU A 860 -125.66 -6.71 -17.04
C GLU A 860 -126.55 -6.30 -18.30
N LEU A 861 -127.75 -5.65 -18.13
CA LEU A 861 -129.01 -5.64 -18.97
C LEU A 861 -129.45 -4.32 -19.77
N PRO A 862 -130.52 -4.32 -20.64
CA PRO A 862 -130.88 -3.25 -21.63
C PRO A 862 -132.07 -2.26 -21.34
N THR A 863 -132.28 -1.19 -22.18
CA THR A 863 -133.23 -0.04 -21.94
C THR A 863 -133.76 0.75 -23.19
N ILE A 864 -134.71 1.71 -23.01
CA ILE A 864 -135.23 2.68 -24.04
C ILE A 864 -135.38 4.11 -23.44
N GLU A 865 -135.10 5.16 -24.22
CA GLU A 865 -135.33 6.60 -23.92
C GLU A 865 -136.01 7.36 -25.10
N THR A 866 -136.60 8.55 -24.89
CA THR A 866 -137.29 9.33 -25.95
C THR A 866 -137.45 10.85 -25.64
N LEU A 867 -137.74 11.67 -26.67
CA LEU A 867 -137.94 13.13 -26.63
C LEU A 867 -138.96 13.64 -27.68
N PHE A 868 -140.19 14.00 -27.26
CA PHE A 868 -141.27 14.48 -28.14
C PHE A 868 -141.30 16.01 -28.29
N VAL A 869 -141.21 16.51 -29.53
CA VAL A 869 -141.02 17.93 -29.89
C VAL A 869 -141.85 18.36 -31.12
N THR A 870 -141.99 19.67 -31.35
CA THR A 870 -142.37 20.17 -32.68
C THR A 870 -141.22 19.99 -33.68
N LYS A 871 -141.51 20.13 -34.98
CA LYS A 871 -140.48 20.12 -36.04
C LYS A 871 -139.32 21.10 -35.81
N ASP A 872 -139.55 22.18 -35.07
CA ASP A 872 -138.56 23.21 -34.73
C ASP A 872 -137.97 23.03 -33.31
N GLY A 873 -138.11 21.84 -32.71
CA GLY A 873 -137.58 21.50 -31.37
C GLY A 873 -138.41 22.04 -30.19
N GLY A 874 -139.56 22.65 -30.44
CA GLY A 874 -140.38 23.30 -29.42
C GLY A 874 -141.17 22.34 -28.54
N LYS A 875 -141.42 22.73 -27.28
CA LYS A 875 -142.26 22.00 -26.32
C LYS A 875 -143.73 22.43 -26.25
N THR A 876 -144.09 23.47 -26.98
CA THR A 876 -145.47 23.96 -27.12
C THR A 876 -145.81 24.19 -28.58
N PHE A 877 -147.06 23.98 -28.97
CA PHE A 877 -147.51 24.10 -30.36
C PHE A 877 -148.90 24.73 -30.50
N ASP A 878 -149.21 25.26 -31.69
CA ASP A 878 -150.47 25.96 -31.96
C ASP A 878 -151.57 24.93 -32.32
N PRO A 879 -152.57 24.69 -31.45
CA PRO A 879 -153.59 23.67 -31.70
C PRO A 879 -154.51 24.01 -32.87
N THR A 880 -154.51 25.27 -33.35
CA THR A 880 -155.43 25.74 -34.40
C THR A 880 -154.97 25.41 -35.82
N LYS A 881 -153.79 24.79 -35.98
CA LYS A 881 -153.16 24.51 -37.27
C LYS A 881 -152.84 23.03 -37.45
N ASP A 882 -152.84 22.58 -38.70
CA ASP A 882 -152.22 21.32 -39.10
C ASP A 882 -150.69 21.46 -39.01
N GLN A 883 -150.01 20.53 -38.35
CA GLN A 883 -148.55 20.57 -38.20
C GLN A 883 -147.94 19.22 -37.80
N THR A 884 -146.71 18.96 -38.24
CA THR A 884 -145.96 17.74 -37.87
C THR A 884 -145.28 17.88 -36.52
N LEU A 885 -145.46 16.86 -35.67
CA LEU A 885 -144.79 16.65 -34.39
C LEU A 885 -143.91 15.39 -34.49
N ILE A 886 -142.81 15.34 -33.75
CA ILE A 886 -141.75 14.34 -33.91
C ILE A 886 -141.31 13.86 -32.52
N ASP A 887 -141.28 12.55 -32.28
CA ASP A 887 -140.61 11.95 -31.13
C ASP A 887 -139.28 11.37 -31.58
N GLU A 888 -138.21 11.74 -30.88
CA GLU A 888 -136.85 11.24 -31.11
C GLU A 888 -136.58 10.12 -30.10
N VAL A 889 -136.36 8.91 -30.60
CA VAL A 889 -136.39 7.67 -29.80
C VAL A 889 -135.01 7.03 -29.82
N LYS A 890 -134.55 6.55 -28.67
CA LYS A 890 -133.24 5.94 -28.46
C LYS A 890 -133.38 4.60 -27.76
N ALA A 891 -132.97 3.51 -28.40
CA ALA A 891 -133.03 2.17 -27.83
C ALA A 891 -131.62 1.64 -27.55
N THR A 892 -131.46 0.87 -26.47
CA THR A 892 -130.20 0.19 -26.11
C THR A 892 -130.45 -1.29 -25.85
N VAL A 893 -129.68 -2.16 -26.51
CA VAL A 893 -129.74 -3.63 -26.43
C VAL A 893 -128.39 -4.23 -25.98
N PRO A 894 -128.34 -5.47 -25.45
CA PRO A 894 -127.10 -6.15 -25.09
C PRO A 894 -126.24 -6.44 -26.33
N LYS A 895 -124.98 -6.84 -26.12
CA LYS A 895 -124.04 -7.06 -27.22
C LYS A 895 -124.42 -8.28 -28.08
N GLU A 896 -125.07 -9.26 -27.48
CA GLU A 896 -125.60 -10.46 -28.15
C GLU A 896 -126.79 -10.19 -29.09
N ASP A 897 -127.58 -9.13 -28.85
CA ASP A 897 -128.78 -8.82 -29.65
C ASP A 897 -128.48 -7.91 -30.87
N ILE A 898 -127.21 -7.50 -31.06
CA ILE A 898 -126.77 -6.73 -32.23
C ILE A 898 -126.99 -7.57 -33.49
N GLY A 899 -127.84 -7.05 -34.39
CA GLY A 899 -128.28 -7.73 -35.61
C GLY A 899 -129.72 -8.24 -35.57
N GLN A 900 -130.43 -8.14 -34.44
CA GLN A 900 -131.87 -8.42 -34.36
C GLN A 900 -132.71 -7.26 -34.90
N THR A 901 -133.90 -7.57 -35.44
CA THR A 901 -134.91 -6.59 -35.85
C THR A 901 -136.01 -6.49 -34.78
N PHE A 902 -136.38 -5.26 -34.45
CA PHE A 902 -137.40 -4.91 -33.47
C PHE A 902 -138.49 -4.06 -34.12
N TYR A 903 -139.73 -4.25 -33.69
CA TYR A 903 -140.92 -3.57 -34.17
C TYR A 903 -141.43 -2.64 -33.07
N TYR A 904 -141.54 -1.35 -33.36
CA TYR A 904 -141.87 -0.31 -32.39
C TYR A 904 -143.27 0.23 -32.64
N VAL A 905 -144.11 0.17 -31.61
CA VAL A 905 -145.44 0.80 -31.60
C VAL A 905 -145.38 2.05 -30.74
N THR A 906 -145.58 3.20 -31.37
CA THR A 906 -145.59 4.52 -30.73
C THR A 906 -147.02 5.05 -30.67
N GLN A 907 -147.57 5.23 -29.47
CA GLN A 907 -148.92 5.77 -29.28
C GLN A 907 -148.88 7.22 -28.79
N PHE A 908 -149.67 8.08 -29.43
CA PHE A 908 -149.80 9.50 -29.09
C PHE A 908 -151.09 9.74 -28.32
N HIS A 909 -150.95 9.94 -27.01
CA HIS A 909 -152.02 10.09 -26.04
C HIS A 909 -152.33 11.56 -25.80
N LYS A 910 -153.53 12.00 -26.20
CA LYS A 910 -154.09 13.26 -25.74
C LYS A 910 -154.48 13.13 -24.28
N ILE A 911 -154.15 14.15 -23.48
CA ILE A 911 -154.59 14.31 -22.09
C ILE A 911 -155.35 15.65 -22.00
N ASP A 912 -156.65 15.60 -21.68
CA ASP A 912 -157.47 16.79 -21.52
C ASP A 912 -157.24 17.52 -20.18
N LYS A 913 -157.87 18.69 -19.99
CA LYS A 913 -157.72 19.50 -18.77
C LYS A 913 -158.25 18.84 -17.49
N ASN A 914 -159.00 17.75 -17.59
CA ASN A 914 -159.47 16.94 -16.46
C ASN A 914 -158.59 15.70 -16.24
N GLY A 915 -157.49 15.54 -16.99
CA GLY A 915 -156.61 14.39 -16.93
C GLY A 915 -157.11 13.16 -17.70
N LYS A 916 -158.18 13.27 -18.50
CA LYS A 916 -158.68 12.14 -19.28
C LYS A 916 -157.75 11.85 -20.46
N VAL A 917 -157.28 10.62 -20.54
CA VAL A 917 -156.38 10.13 -21.59
C VAL A 917 -157.17 9.51 -22.74
N THR A 918 -156.79 9.83 -23.98
CA THR A 918 -157.31 9.22 -25.22
C THR A 918 -156.21 9.14 -26.29
N VAL A 919 -155.99 7.99 -26.90
CA VAL A 919 -155.12 7.87 -28.08
C VAL A 919 -155.70 8.70 -29.23
N VAL A 920 -154.88 9.55 -29.86
CA VAL A 920 -155.23 10.38 -31.02
C VAL A 920 -154.34 10.11 -32.24
N GLY A 921 -153.41 9.16 -32.12
CA GLY A 921 -152.62 8.60 -33.22
C GLY A 921 -151.74 7.46 -32.75
N THR A 922 -151.33 6.63 -33.71
CA THR A 922 -150.30 5.60 -33.55
C THR A 922 -149.35 5.72 -34.74
N ASP A 923 -148.07 5.48 -34.51
CA ASP A 923 -147.05 5.30 -35.54
C ASP A 923 -146.32 3.97 -35.28
N GLU A 924 -146.04 3.19 -36.32
CA GLU A 924 -145.48 1.84 -36.21
C GLU A 924 -144.27 1.71 -37.13
N SER A 925 -143.11 1.32 -36.58
CA SER A 925 -141.83 1.30 -37.30
C SER A 925 -141.03 0.01 -37.06
N GLU A 926 -140.11 -0.28 -37.97
CA GLU A 926 -139.27 -1.48 -37.94
C GLU A 926 -137.79 -1.07 -37.98
N HIS A 927 -137.02 -1.46 -36.96
CA HIS A 927 -135.63 -1.05 -36.79
C HIS A 927 -134.73 -2.25 -36.47
N LYS A 928 -133.61 -2.35 -37.18
CA LYS A 928 -132.59 -3.38 -36.93
C LYS A 928 -131.46 -2.80 -36.09
N ALA A 929 -131.13 -3.46 -34.98
CA ALA A 929 -130.04 -3.05 -34.12
C ALA A 929 -128.69 -3.23 -34.84
N GLY A 930 -128.12 -2.15 -35.40
CA GLY A 930 -126.81 -2.17 -36.04
C GLY A 930 -125.63 -2.12 -35.05
N GLU A 931 -125.90 -1.61 -33.85
CA GLU A 931 -124.99 -1.43 -32.73
C GLU A 931 -125.78 -1.48 -31.41
N MET A 932 -125.10 -1.43 -30.25
CA MET A 932 -125.79 -1.55 -28.95
C MET A 932 -126.83 -0.45 -28.70
N THR A 933 -126.61 0.77 -29.20
CA THR A 933 -127.51 1.91 -28.96
C THR A 933 -127.80 2.65 -30.25
N TYR A 934 -129.08 2.70 -30.66
CA TYR A 934 -129.50 3.29 -31.93
C TYR A 934 -130.70 4.22 -31.78
N GLU A 935 -130.84 5.16 -32.72
CA GLU A 935 -131.82 6.25 -32.66
C GLU A 935 -132.71 6.30 -33.91
N PHE A 936 -133.99 6.62 -33.72
CA PHE A 936 -134.99 6.77 -34.79
C PHE A 936 -136.03 7.85 -34.44
N LYS A 937 -136.99 8.10 -35.33
CA LYS A 937 -138.01 9.14 -35.15
C LYS A 937 -139.41 8.66 -35.48
N ALA A 938 -140.33 8.77 -34.53
CA ALA A 938 -141.76 8.55 -34.73
C ALA A 938 -142.46 9.89 -35.06
N VAL A 939 -143.41 9.89 -35.99
CA VAL A 939 -143.92 11.13 -36.62
C VAL A 939 -145.45 11.25 -36.54
N TYR A 940 -145.92 12.19 -35.72
CA TYR A 940 -147.35 12.48 -35.59
C TYR A 940 -147.75 13.75 -36.34
N ASN A 941 -148.53 13.57 -37.42
CA ASN A 941 -149.09 14.68 -38.19
C ASN A 941 -150.38 15.20 -37.52
N TYR A 942 -150.21 16.06 -36.51
CA TYR A 942 -151.30 16.68 -35.78
C TYR A 942 -152.24 17.47 -36.70
N LYS A 943 -153.55 17.26 -36.49
CA LYS A 943 -154.64 17.94 -37.21
C LYS A 943 -155.25 19.05 -36.37
N ALA A 944 -155.53 20.19 -37.00
CA ALA A 944 -156.11 21.36 -36.36
C ALA A 944 -157.34 21.00 -35.49
N SER A 945 -157.40 21.57 -34.29
CA SER A 945 -158.45 21.35 -33.28
C SER A 945 -158.56 19.95 -32.66
N THR A 946 -157.63 19.00 -32.93
CA THR A 946 -157.58 17.71 -32.20
C THR A 946 -157.32 17.92 -30.70
N LEU A 947 -156.51 18.94 -30.34
CA LEU A 947 -156.35 19.47 -28.99
C LEU A 947 -156.94 20.89 -28.88
N LYS A 948 -157.25 21.30 -27.67
CA LYS A 948 -157.59 22.68 -27.28
C LYS A 948 -156.40 23.34 -26.58
N ASP A 949 -156.39 24.67 -26.55
CA ASP A 949 -155.41 25.43 -25.76
C ASP A 949 -155.30 24.91 -24.32
N GLY A 950 -154.08 24.59 -23.87
CA GLY A 950 -153.76 24.05 -22.55
C GLY A 950 -153.98 22.54 -22.36
N GLU A 951 -154.34 21.78 -23.40
CA GLU A 951 -154.33 20.31 -23.36
C GLU A 951 -152.93 19.75 -23.68
N LYS A 952 -152.62 18.53 -23.23
CA LYS A 952 -151.32 17.87 -23.42
C LYS A 952 -151.39 16.71 -24.43
N LEU A 953 -150.28 16.44 -25.09
CA LEU A 953 -150.08 15.28 -25.97
C LEU A 953 -148.79 14.56 -25.53
N VAL A 954 -148.86 13.26 -25.26
CA VAL A 954 -147.74 12.47 -24.72
C VAL A 954 -147.53 11.22 -25.55
N ALA A 955 -146.29 10.91 -25.89
CA ALA A 955 -145.92 9.72 -26.65
C ALA A 955 -145.44 8.57 -25.74
N THR A 956 -145.71 7.31 -26.12
CA THR A 956 -145.28 6.10 -25.39
C THR A 956 -144.92 4.98 -26.35
N HIS A 957 -143.90 4.18 -26.02
CA HIS A 957 -143.33 3.15 -26.91
C HIS A 957 -143.43 1.75 -26.31
N ILE A 958 -143.68 0.77 -27.18
CA ILE A 958 -143.46 -0.64 -26.90
C ILE A 958 -142.65 -1.25 -28.04
N ALA A 959 -141.58 -1.97 -27.72
CA ALA A 959 -140.73 -2.70 -28.65
C ALA A 959 -141.05 -4.20 -28.60
N TYR A 960 -141.24 -4.80 -29.77
CA TYR A 960 -141.56 -6.20 -29.96
C TYR A 960 -140.50 -6.90 -30.82
N THR A 961 -140.29 -8.20 -30.62
CA THR A 961 -139.42 -9.02 -31.50
C THR A 961 -140.16 -9.66 -32.68
N ASP A 962 -141.49 -9.54 -32.73
CA ASP A 962 -142.34 -10.01 -33.83
C ASP A 962 -143.25 -8.92 -34.41
N LYS A 963 -143.59 -9.07 -35.70
CA LYS A 963 -144.36 -8.10 -36.47
C LYS A 963 -145.86 -8.14 -36.17
N GLU A 964 -146.33 -9.19 -35.49
CA GLU A 964 -147.68 -9.31 -34.98
C GLU A 964 -147.87 -8.72 -33.56
N HIS A 965 -146.82 -8.09 -33.02
CA HIS A 965 -146.79 -7.39 -31.72
C HIS A 965 -147.23 -8.26 -30.52
N LYS A 966 -146.78 -9.52 -30.47
CA LYS A 966 -147.13 -10.49 -29.41
C LYS A 966 -146.10 -10.59 -28.28
N ASN A 967 -144.81 -10.42 -28.58
CA ASN A 967 -143.70 -10.62 -27.65
C ASN A 967 -143.07 -9.26 -27.30
N GLU A 968 -143.56 -8.64 -26.23
CA GLU A 968 -143.02 -7.39 -25.68
C GLU A 968 -141.59 -7.63 -25.14
N TYR A 969 -140.60 -6.98 -25.77
CA TYR A 969 -139.17 -7.10 -25.42
C TYR A 969 -138.73 -5.98 -24.48
N ALA A 970 -139.12 -4.74 -24.78
CA ALA A 970 -138.84 -3.57 -23.94
C ALA A 970 -139.94 -2.51 -24.08
N LYS A 971 -140.13 -1.69 -23.05
CA LYS A 971 -141.29 -0.77 -22.97
C LYS A 971 -140.95 0.52 -22.27
N HIS A 972 -141.35 1.62 -22.90
CA HIS A 972 -141.27 2.95 -22.31
C HIS A 972 -142.66 3.59 -22.29
N PHE A 973 -143.38 3.39 -21.19
CA PHE A 973 -144.77 3.83 -21.01
C PHE A 973 -144.91 4.67 -19.73
N ASP A 974 -144.60 5.98 -19.81
CA ASP A 974 -144.87 6.93 -18.73
C ASP A 974 -145.58 8.19 -19.26
N LEU A 975 -146.89 8.26 -19.00
CA LEU A 975 -147.74 9.40 -19.38
C LEU A 975 -147.46 10.69 -18.59
N LYS A 976 -146.53 10.67 -17.62
CA LYS A 976 -146.07 11.86 -16.88
C LYS A 976 -144.73 12.40 -17.39
N ASN A 977 -144.04 11.69 -18.28
CA ASN A 977 -142.70 12.04 -18.70
C ASN A 977 -142.68 13.37 -19.49
N GLU A 978 -142.00 14.38 -18.95
CA GLU A 978 -141.94 15.71 -19.56
C GLU A 978 -141.11 15.72 -20.87
N LYS A 979 -140.13 14.81 -21.02
CA LYS A 979 -139.44 14.60 -22.30
C LYS A 979 -140.40 14.06 -23.37
N GLN A 980 -141.42 13.27 -23.02
CA GLN A 980 -142.47 12.83 -23.96
C GLN A 980 -143.69 13.75 -24.06
N THR A 981 -143.76 14.83 -23.28
CA THR A 981 -144.93 15.72 -23.27
C THR A 981 -144.76 16.91 -24.20
N LEU A 982 -145.80 17.19 -24.98
CA LEU A 982 -146.07 18.46 -25.67
C LEU A 982 -147.34 19.12 -25.11
N THR A 983 -147.39 20.46 -25.12
CA THR A 983 -148.58 21.22 -24.66
C THR A 983 -149.11 22.12 -25.76
N ALA A 984 -150.41 22.03 -26.05
CA ALA A 984 -151.10 22.93 -26.97
C ALA A 984 -151.22 24.34 -26.36
N LYS A 985 -150.87 25.39 -27.11
CA LYS A 985 -150.96 26.79 -26.64
C LYS A 985 -151.21 27.77 -27.80
N THR A 986 -152.26 28.58 -27.69
CA THR A 986 -152.60 29.61 -28.68
C THR A 986 -151.80 30.90 -28.42
N PRO A 987 -151.14 31.52 -29.43
CA PRO A 987 -150.34 32.73 -29.24
C PRO A 987 -151.15 34.00 -28.90
N VAL A 988 -150.54 34.94 -28.14
CA VAL A 988 -151.11 36.27 -27.81
C VAL A 988 -149.99 37.33 -27.86
N THR A 989 -150.29 38.53 -28.35
CA THR A 989 -149.29 39.59 -28.66
C THR A 989 -149.02 40.53 -27.45
N PRO A 990 -147.75 40.91 -27.15
CA PRO A 990 -147.37 41.55 -25.86
C PRO A 990 -147.16 43.09 -25.90
N ALA A 991 -147.00 43.69 -24.71
CA ALA A 991 -146.65 45.10 -24.47
C ALA A 991 -145.56 45.29 -23.37
N THR A 992 -145.07 46.51 -23.16
CA THR A 992 -143.71 46.88 -22.66
C THR A 992 -143.66 47.44 -21.18
N PRO A 993 -142.49 47.80 -20.58
CA PRO A 993 -142.20 47.50 -19.14
C PRO A 993 -141.78 48.66 -18.21
N THR A 994 -141.62 48.36 -16.90
CA THR A 994 -140.80 49.08 -15.87
C THR A 994 -140.33 48.08 -14.77
N THR A 995 -139.07 47.94 -14.30
CA THR A 995 -138.08 48.82 -13.58
C THR A 995 -138.47 49.32 -12.17
N PRO A 996 -137.52 49.58 -11.22
CA PRO A 996 -136.05 49.33 -11.19
C PRO A 996 -135.43 48.79 -9.86
N GLN A 997 -134.21 48.22 -9.90
CA GLN A 997 -133.15 48.47 -8.89
C GLN A 997 -131.74 48.39 -9.54
N LYS A 998 -130.73 49.04 -8.93
CA LYS A 998 -129.34 49.24 -9.42
C LYS A 998 -128.51 47.94 -9.35
N SER A 999 -127.35 47.75 -10.01
CA SER A 999 -126.37 48.70 -10.61
C SER A 999 -125.55 48.11 -11.79
N ILE A 1000 -124.86 48.99 -12.54
CA ILE A 1000 -123.84 48.75 -13.60
C ILE A 1000 -122.87 49.97 -13.60
N PRO A 1001 -121.69 50.01 -14.27
CA PRO A 1001 -121.17 49.13 -15.34
C PRO A 1001 -119.73 48.60 -15.14
N GLN A 1002 -119.15 47.97 -16.18
CA GLN A 1002 -117.75 47.52 -16.26
C GLN A 1002 -116.76 48.69 -16.51
N THR A 1003 -115.52 48.60 -16.00
CA THR A 1003 -114.24 48.59 -16.76
C THR A 1003 -113.00 48.83 -15.86
N SER A 1004 -111.86 48.23 -16.24
CA SER A 1004 -110.48 48.46 -15.72
C SER A 1004 -110.21 48.10 -14.23
N GLY A 1005 -108.93 47.96 -13.87
CA GLY A 1005 -108.46 47.75 -12.49
C GLY A 1005 -107.26 46.81 -12.39
N SER A 1006 -106.17 47.23 -11.74
CA SER A 1006 -104.88 46.53 -11.71
C SER A 1006 -104.32 46.36 -10.29
N LEU A 1007 -103.71 45.18 -10.04
CA LEU A 1007 -102.66 44.91 -9.05
C LEU A 1007 -102.93 45.05 -7.53
N VAL A 1008 -101.87 44.68 -6.77
CA VAL A 1008 -101.57 44.85 -5.33
C VAL A 1008 -102.46 44.06 -4.36
N ASN A 1009 -102.04 43.03 -3.61
CA ASN A 1009 -100.82 42.73 -2.81
C ASN A 1009 -100.68 43.54 -1.50
N ILE A 1010 -100.68 42.84 -0.36
CA ILE A 1010 -100.18 43.31 0.94
C ILE A 1010 -99.63 42.06 1.67
N GLY A 1011 -98.34 41.89 1.98
CA GLY A 1011 -97.18 42.71 1.62
C GLY A 1011 -96.77 43.75 2.69
N SER A 1012 -95.81 43.41 3.56
CA SER A 1012 -95.11 44.31 4.51
C SER A 1012 -94.00 43.54 5.25
N LEU A 1013 -92.87 44.07 5.76
CA LEU A 1013 -91.95 45.24 5.59
C LEU A 1013 -90.70 44.87 6.46
N ILE A 1014 -89.45 45.32 6.35
CA ILE A 1014 -88.60 46.19 5.50
C ILE A 1014 -87.15 45.62 5.70
N VAL A 1015 -86.20 45.47 4.76
CA VAL A 1015 -85.59 46.38 3.74
C VAL A 1015 -84.50 47.32 4.31
N LEU A 1016 -83.45 47.57 3.48
CA LEU A 1016 -82.24 48.41 3.72
C LEU A 1016 -81.15 47.82 4.65
N GLY A 1017 -79.85 48.11 4.44
CA GLY A 1017 -79.27 49.02 3.42
C GLY A 1017 -77.76 48.87 3.17
N ILE A 1018 -77.23 49.74 2.30
CA ILE A 1018 -75.85 49.76 1.75
C ILE A 1018 -75.06 50.94 2.32
N ALA A 1019 -73.80 50.76 2.74
CA ALA A 1019 -72.79 51.85 2.85
C ALA A 1019 -71.34 51.35 3.10
N ALA A 1020 -70.36 52.13 2.61
CA ALA A 1020 -68.93 52.29 3.00
C ALA A 1020 -68.02 51.05 3.28
N VAL A 1021 -66.77 50.90 2.82
CA VAL A 1021 -65.64 51.79 2.39
C VAL A 1021 -64.73 52.30 3.52
N ALA A 1022 -63.41 52.03 3.37
CA ALA A 1022 -62.25 52.45 4.19
C ALA A 1022 -62.15 51.83 5.61
N GLY A 1023 -60.95 51.69 6.21
CA GLY A 1023 -59.58 51.93 5.69
C GLY A 1023 -58.50 51.87 6.78
N ALA A 1024 -57.22 52.00 6.39
CA ALA A 1024 -55.98 51.89 7.20
C ALA A 1024 -55.69 50.48 7.79
N ALA A 1025 -54.54 49.81 7.63
CA ALA A 1025 -53.18 50.09 7.12
C ALA A 1025 -52.11 50.58 8.14
N LEU A 1026 -51.12 49.69 8.35
CA LEU A 1026 -49.70 49.87 8.76
C LEU A 1026 -49.03 48.56 8.25
N TYR A 1027 -47.98 48.50 7.42
CA TYR A 1027 -46.73 49.28 7.30
C TYR A 1027 -45.91 49.19 8.59
N VAL A 1028 -44.69 48.63 8.58
CA VAL A 1028 -43.48 49.23 7.97
C VAL A 1028 -42.59 48.20 7.24
N THR A 1029 -41.86 48.70 6.23
CA THR A 1029 -40.85 47.99 5.42
C THR A 1029 -39.42 48.10 5.97
N THR A 1030 -38.58 47.06 5.79
CA THR A 1030 -37.13 47.15 5.40
C THR A 1030 -36.62 45.73 5.03
N LYS A 1031 -35.80 45.40 4.01
CA LYS A 1031 -35.02 46.07 2.93
C LYS A 1031 -33.49 45.95 3.06
N LYS A 1032 -32.91 45.08 2.21
CA LYS A 1032 -31.51 44.98 1.71
C LYS A 1032 -30.35 44.54 2.64
N LYS A 1033 -29.61 43.54 2.13
CA LYS A 1033 -28.13 43.41 2.00
C LYS A 1033 -27.21 44.22 2.92
N VAL A 1034 -26.39 43.49 3.69
CA VAL A 1034 -24.90 43.51 3.73
C VAL A 1034 -24.51 42.15 4.36
N ASN A 1035 -23.71 41.24 3.80
CA ASN A 1035 -22.37 41.28 3.19
C ASN A 1035 -21.22 41.10 4.21
N LYS A 1036 -20.64 39.89 4.23
CA LYS A 1036 -19.19 39.59 4.39
C LYS A 1036 -18.54 39.47 5.81
N ASN A 1037 -18.00 38.27 6.05
CA ASN A 1037 -16.81 37.86 6.83
C ASN A 1037 -16.78 37.80 8.38
N GLU A 1038 -16.00 36.79 8.82
CA GLU A 1038 -15.11 36.71 10.01
C GLU A 1038 -15.72 36.81 11.43
N LYS A 1039 -15.78 35.66 12.12
CA LYS A 1039 -14.59 35.12 12.80
C LYS A 1039 -14.68 33.61 13.04
#